data_AF-A0A0B0DDY1-F1
#
_entry.id   AF-A0A0B0DDY1-F1
#
_cell.length_a   1.000
_cell.length_b   1.000
_cell.length_c   1.000
_cell.angle_alpha   90.00
_cell.angle_beta   90.00
_cell.angle_gamma   90.00
#
_symmetry.space_group_name_H-M   'P 1'
#
loop_
_entity.id
_entity.type
_entity.pdbx_description
1 polymer ?
#
loop_
_entity_poly.entity_id
_entity_poly.type
_entity_poly.pdbx_seq_one_letter_code
_entity_poly.pdbx_strand_id
1 'polypeptide(L)'
;MVFEHTTLGQRVLFGSGKAAEHLAAELDRLGATRPMIIAGEHEAELVRQVAERAQPALTWNDVVQHVPVELAERARDAAREADADALVTVGGGSTTGLGKAIALTSGLPLLAVPTTYAGSEATSMWGMTEDRTKSTGLDPKVLPEAVIYDAELSRSLPVGLSVASGLNGLAHCVDSLWAPKADPINQAHALEGARALAIALRGIVKDPEDMHAREQALYGCYLSALSFASAGSGIHHKIAHVLGGTFNLPHAETHATVLPYVLAFNAPAVPELAGRLAAALGYEGTVAGGEARAANDALAALRKDLDAPRALSDVGFTEEDVTEAVERSLKAIPESNPVTPTTENLTVLLRAALQGENPSVVTAATGDASDSTESEEQCQREAQLTEQVLASFDESPDQRLAEVLRSVVTHAHAVVRETRLTEDEWNAAIKFLTDAGNITTDTRQEFVLLSDVLGISMQTIAVNNQAYEDATEATVFGPFFVQDAPRIDQGEDIAGGAPGQPCWVEGTVKDTDGNPVAGARIEVWEADDEGLYDVQHTDGRVYGRAWLESDDDGTFRFWGLTPTPYPIPHDGPVGKMLQSTGRSPYRAAHLHFMVSAPGRRTLVTHIFVEGDPQLEAGDSVFGVKDSLIKTFETHDANEPTPDGRSLDESWASTRFDVVLAPEDV
;
A
#
# COMPACT_ATOMS: atom_id res chain seq x y z
N MET A 1 -17.66 -21.24 9.18
CA MET A 1 -16.66 -21.53 8.14
C MET A 1 -16.64 -23.04 7.91
N VAL A 2 -16.71 -23.49 6.65
CA VAL A 2 -16.74 -24.92 6.27
C VAL A 2 -15.77 -25.11 5.11
N PHE A 3 -14.78 -25.98 5.23
CA PHE A 3 -13.84 -26.33 4.17
C PHE A 3 -13.27 -27.74 4.39
N GLU A 4 -12.76 -28.35 3.33
CA GLU A 4 -11.99 -29.60 3.37
C GLU A 4 -10.57 -29.29 2.89
N HIS A 5 -9.57 -29.60 3.72
CA HIS A 5 -8.17 -29.35 3.42
C HIS A 5 -7.37 -30.65 3.49
N THR A 6 -6.54 -30.91 2.48
CA THR A 6 -5.57 -32.02 2.48
C THR A 6 -4.17 -31.44 2.45
N THR A 7 -3.44 -31.61 3.55
CA THR A 7 -2.02 -31.26 3.61
C THR A 7 -1.20 -32.39 3.01
N LEU A 8 -0.37 -32.08 2.01
CA LEU A 8 0.53 -33.05 1.38
C LEU A 8 1.72 -33.32 2.31
N GLY A 9 2.03 -34.59 2.56
CA GLY A 9 3.20 -34.98 3.35
C GLY A 9 4.47 -34.82 2.54
N GLN A 10 5.25 -33.77 2.84
CA GLN A 10 6.53 -33.49 2.17
C GLN A 10 7.56 -33.00 3.18
N ARG A 11 8.81 -33.47 3.04
CA ARG A 11 9.94 -33.00 3.85
C ARG A 11 10.66 -31.87 3.13
N VAL A 12 11.04 -30.82 3.85
CA VAL A 12 11.81 -29.70 3.28
C VAL A 12 13.07 -29.50 4.08
N LEU A 13 14.20 -29.45 3.39
CA LEU A 13 15.51 -29.13 3.96
C LEU A 13 15.97 -27.84 3.32
N PHE A 14 15.99 -26.76 4.10
CA PHE A 14 16.38 -25.44 3.62
C PHE A 14 17.72 -25.05 4.25
N GLY A 15 18.73 -24.75 3.43
CA GLY A 15 20.01 -24.24 3.91
C GLY A 15 20.95 -23.89 2.76
N SER A 16 21.39 -22.64 2.73
CA SER A 16 22.36 -22.16 1.75
C SER A 16 23.74 -22.81 1.98
N GLY A 17 24.33 -23.35 0.91
CA GLY A 17 25.58 -24.11 0.94
C GLY A 17 25.45 -25.50 1.59
N LYS A 18 24.23 -26.03 1.73
CA LYS A 18 23.94 -27.31 2.40
C LYS A 18 23.41 -28.42 1.49
N ALA A 19 23.25 -28.17 0.19
CA ALA A 19 22.64 -29.15 -0.72
C ALA A 19 23.28 -30.54 -0.66
N ALA A 20 24.61 -30.62 -0.67
CA ALA A 20 25.33 -31.91 -0.64
C ALA A 20 25.16 -32.67 0.68
N GLU A 21 25.16 -31.95 1.80
CA GLU A 21 24.92 -32.52 3.12
C GLU A 21 23.48 -33.01 3.27
N HIS A 22 22.52 -32.20 2.85
CA HIS A 22 21.09 -32.52 2.89
C HIS A 22 20.74 -33.68 1.95
N LEU A 23 21.31 -33.71 0.74
CA LEU A 23 21.07 -34.80 -0.21
C LEU A 23 21.59 -36.13 0.34
N ALA A 24 22.83 -36.15 0.85
CA ALA A 24 23.39 -37.37 1.44
C ALA A 24 22.54 -37.86 2.62
N ALA A 25 22.13 -36.95 3.51
CA ALA A 25 21.28 -37.30 4.66
C ALA A 25 19.92 -37.86 4.25
N GLU A 26 19.29 -37.32 3.19
CA GLU A 26 18.01 -37.84 2.70
C GLU A 26 18.15 -39.16 1.95
N LEU A 27 19.22 -39.37 1.18
CA LEU A 27 19.52 -40.67 0.59
C LEU A 27 19.72 -41.74 1.66
N ASP A 28 20.50 -41.43 2.71
CA ASP A 28 20.70 -42.32 3.86
C ASP A 28 19.39 -42.63 4.58
N ARG A 29 18.51 -41.62 4.78
CA ARG A 29 17.18 -41.79 5.39
C ARG A 29 16.30 -42.74 4.57
N LEU A 30 16.37 -42.66 3.25
CA LEU A 30 15.65 -43.55 2.34
C LEU A 30 16.29 -44.94 2.22
N GLY A 31 17.52 -45.12 2.72
CA GLY A 31 18.31 -46.32 2.48
C GLY A 31 18.72 -46.47 1.01
N ALA A 32 18.71 -45.37 0.24
CA ALA A 32 19.05 -45.34 -1.16
C ALA A 32 20.56 -45.28 -1.36
N THR A 33 21.08 -46.19 -2.17
CA THR A 33 22.52 -46.38 -2.41
C THR A 33 22.91 -46.21 -3.88
N ARG A 34 21.91 -46.17 -4.78
CA ARG A 34 22.06 -46.15 -6.23
C ARG A 34 21.14 -45.10 -6.86
N PRO A 35 21.20 -43.82 -6.45
CA PRO A 35 20.31 -42.81 -7.01
C PRO A 35 20.60 -42.57 -8.49
N MET A 36 19.56 -42.30 -9.26
CA MET A 36 19.65 -41.68 -10.58
C MET A 36 19.54 -40.17 -10.43
N ILE A 37 20.56 -39.44 -10.87
CA ILE A 37 20.54 -37.98 -10.92
C ILE A 37 20.06 -37.53 -12.28
N ILE A 38 19.12 -36.57 -12.31
CA ILE A 38 18.52 -36.01 -13.50
C ILE A 38 18.80 -34.50 -13.47
N ALA A 39 19.49 -34.00 -14.48
CA ALA A 39 19.86 -32.59 -14.63
C ALA A 39 20.13 -32.31 -16.11
N GLY A 40 19.95 -31.10 -16.63
CA GLY A 40 20.39 -30.81 -17.99
C GLY A 40 21.91 -30.73 -18.09
N GLU A 41 22.44 -30.69 -19.33
CA GLU A 41 23.89 -30.54 -19.55
C GLU A 41 24.45 -29.23 -18.98
N HIS A 42 23.64 -28.17 -18.92
CA HIS A 42 24.06 -26.86 -18.44
C HIS A 42 24.17 -26.79 -16.91
N GLU A 43 23.55 -27.72 -16.17
CA GLU A 43 23.65 -27.83 -14.72
C GLU A 43 24.75 -28.79 -14.24
N ALA A 44 25.64 -29.26 -15.13
CA ALA A 44 26.69 -30.22 -14.78
C ALA A 44 27.60 -29.78 -13.61
N GLU A 45 27.86 -28.48 -13.47
CA GLU A 45 28.60 -27.92 -12.34
C GLU A 45 27.81 -28.06 -11.02
N LEU A 46 26.52 -27.70 -11.05
CA LEU A 46 25.63 -27.81 -9.89
C LEU A 46 25.48 -29.25 -9.45
N VAL A 47 25.34 -30.19 -10.40
CA VAL A 47 25.32 -31.63 -10.10
C VAL A 47 26.59 -32.06 -9.36
N ARG A 48 27.77 -31.56 -9.77
CA ARG A 48 29.03 -31.91 -9.11
C ARG A 48 29.08 -31.41 -7.66
N GLN A 49 28.52 -30.24 -7.39
CA GLN A 49 28.42 -29.66 -6.05
C GLN A 49 27.40 -30.43 -5.20
N VAL A 50 26.18 -30.61 -5.71
CA VAL A 50 25.06 -31.26 -5.01
C VAL A 50 25.35 -32.73 -4.73
N ALA A 51 25.94 -33.44 -5.69
CA ALA A 51 26.21 -34.87 -5.60
C ALA A 51 27.61 -35.20 -5.05
N GLU A 52 28.35 -34.23 -4.51
CA GLU A 52 29.72 -34.42 -3.99
C GLU A 52 29.82 -35.62 -3.02
N ARG A 53 28.76 -35.84 -2.24
CA ARG A 53 28.66 -36.88 -1.21
C ARG A 53 27.77 -38.06 -1.60
N ALA A 54 27.30 -38.11 -2.84
CA ALA A 54 26.45 -39.18 -3.36
C ALA A 54 27.19 -39.96 -4.45
N GLN A 55 26.91 -41.26 -4.56
CA GLN A 55 27.42 -42.10 -5.65
C GLN A 55 26.26 -42.47 -6.57
N PRO A 56 26.00 -41.70 -7.64
CA PRO A 56 24.90 -42.01 -8.55
C PRO A 56 25.17 -43.29 -9.34
N ALA A 57 24.14 -44.11 -9.51
CA ALA A 57 24.18 -45.24 -10.45
C ALA A 57 24.13 -44.77 -11.91
N LEU A 58 23.47 -43.63 -12.14
CA LEU A 58 23.34 -42.99 -13.43
C LEU A 58 23.18 -41.47 -13.25
N THR A 59 23.81 -40.70 -14.13
CA THR A 59 23.49 -39.28 -14.33
C THR A 59 22.88 -39.13 -15.71
N TRP A 60 21.63 -38.69 -15.77
CA TRP A 60 20.87 -38.46 -17.00
C TRP A 60 20.87 -36.98 -17.34
N ASN A 61 21.35 -36.66 -18.54
CA ASN A 61 21.56 -35.28 -19.00
C ASN A 61 20.58 -34.79 -20.08
N ASP A 62 19.75 -35.67 -20.65
CA ASP A 62 18.76 -35.34 -21.67
C ASP A 62 17.47 -34.82 -21.01
N VAL A 63 17.39 -33.49 -20.80
CA VAL A 63 16.22 -32.80 -20.24
C VAL A 63 15.66 -31.84 -21.27
N VAL A 64 14.38 -32.02 -21.61
CA VAL A 64 13.68 -31.20 -22.61
C VAL A 64 12.45 -30.57 -21.99
N GLN A 65 12.16 -29.33 -22.38
CA GLN A 65 10.95 -28.65 -21.95
C GLN A 65 9.69 -29.47 -22.29
N HIS A 66 8.70 -29.38 -21.42
CA HIS A 66 7.40 -30.07 -21.55
C HIS A 66 7.42 -31.61 -21.55
N VAL A 67 8.58 -32.23 -21.28
CA VAL A 67 8.75 -33.68 -21.03
C VAL A 67 8.05 -34.53 -22.11
N PRO A 68 8.64 -34.69 -23.31
CA PRO A 68 8.11 -35.60 -24.32
C PRO A 68 7.94 -37.02 -23.76
N VAL A 69 6.85 -37.71 -24.10
CA VAL A 69 6.58 -39.07 -23.60
C VAL A 69 7.71 -40.03 -23.97
N GLU A 70 8.26 -39.92 -25.18
CA GLU A 70 9.36 -40.77 -25.64
C GLU A 70 10.64 -40.51 -24.84
N LEU A 71 10.86 -39.28 -24.37
CA LEU A 71 11.96 -38.96 -23.47
C LEU A 71 11.74 -39.60 -22.10
N ALA A 72 10.54 -39.49 -21.56
CA ALA A 72 10.20 -40.09 -20.27
C ALA A 72 10.37 -41.62 -20.30
N GLU A 73 9.96 -42.30 -21.38
CA GLU A 73 10.15 -43.75 -21.52
C GLU A 73 11.63 -44.15 -21.57
N ARG A 74 12.45 -43.45 -22.35
CA ARG A 74 13.90 -43.71 -22.38
C ARG A 74 14.54 -43.52 -21.01
N ALA A 75 14.19 -42.45 -20.31
CA ALA A 75 14.73 -42.17 -18.98
C ALA A 75 14.27 -43.22 -17.94
N ARG A 76 13.04 -43.73 -18.05
CA ARG A 76 12.53 -44.84 -17.22
C ARG A 76 13.27 -46.15 -17.48
N ASP A 77 13.50 -46.49 -18.74
CA ASP A 77 14.25 -47.70 -19.09
C ASP A 77 15.69 -47.59 -18.59
N ALA A 78 16.33 -46.42 -18.73
CA ALA A 78 17.66 -46.18 -18.19
C ALA A 78 17.71 -46.26 -16.65
N ALA A 79 16.69 -45.75 -15.95
CA ALA A 79 16.57 -45.90 -14.49
C ALA A 79 16.50 -47.38 -14.08
N ARG A 80 15.74 -48.18 -14.84
CA ARG A 80 15.59 -49.63 -14.62
C ARG A 80 16.88 -50.39 -14.91
N GLU A 81 17.54 -50.11 -16.03
CA GLU A 81 18.81 -50.74 -16.42
C GLU A 81 19.95 -50.41 -15.47
N ALA A 82 19.94 -49.23 -14.87
CA ALA A 82 20.91 -48.81 -13.87
C ALA A 82 20.62 -49.39 -12.46
N ASP A 83 19.54 -50.14 -12.28
CA ASP A 83 19.04 -50.57 -10.96
C ASP A 83 18.97 -49.38 -9.98
N ALA A 84 18.35 -48.27 -10.42
CA ALA A 84 18.21 -47.08 -9.60
C ALA A 84 17.20 -47.31 -8.47
N ASP A 85 17.54 -46.88 -7.25
CA ASP A 85 16.70 -47.04 -6.05
C ASP A 85 16.09 -45.71 -5.53
N ALA A 86 16.51 -44.58 -6.12
CA ALA A 86 15.94 -43.26 -5.90
C ALA A 86 16.15 -42.36 -7.13
N LEU A 87 15.35 -41.31 -7.25
CA LEU A 87 15.48 -40.26 -8.26
C LEU A 87 15.89 -38.96 -7.58
N VAL A 88 16.85 -38.24 -8.16
CA VAL A 88 17.29 -36.92 -7.67
C VAL A 88 17.27 -35.94 -8.84
N THR A 89 16.43 -34.91 -8.77
CA THR A 89 16.40 -33.87 -9.80
C THR A 89 17.17 -32.65 -9.34
N VAL A 90 18.13 -32.16 -10.15
CA VAL A 90 18.89 -30.92 -9.89
C VAL A 90 18.63 -29.97 -11.05
N GLY A 91 17.77 -28.97 -10.86
CA GLY A 91 17.39 -28.09 -11.95
C GLY A 91 16.06 -27.36 -11.74
N GLY A 92 15.55 -26.80 -12.84
CA GLY A 92 14.26 -26.12 -12.87
C GLY A 92 13.07 -27.05 -13.07
N GLY A 93 11.90 -26.46 -13.33
CA GLY A 93 10.63 -27.19 -13.45
C GLY A 93 10.60 -28.31 -14.50
N SER A 94 11.37 -28.20 -15.58
CA SER A 94 11.45 -29.25 -16.62
C SER A 94 12.21 -30.48 -16.12
N THR A 95 13.30 -30.28 -15.37
CA THR A 95 14.07 -31.35 -14.72
C THR A 95 13.23 -32.07 -13.68
N THR A 96 12.55 -31.32 -12.81
CA THR A 96 11.60 -31.87 -11.84
C THR A 96 10.47 -32.63 -12.54
N GLY A 97 9.94 -32.09 -13.65
CA GLY A 97 8.91 -32.73 -14.46
C GLY A 97 9.33 -34.09 -15.02
N LEU A 98 10.57 -34.23 -15.51
CA LEU A 98 11.09 -35.51 -15.98
C LEU A 98 11.24 -36.52 -14.82
N GLY A 99 11.75 -36.09 -13.68
CA GLY A 99 11.81 -36.93 -12.47
C GLY A 99 10.44 -37.45 -12.04
N LYS A 100 9.44 -36.57 -12.06
CA LYS A 100 8.04 -36.93 -11.82
C LYS A 100 7.49 -37.94 -12.83
N ALA A 101 7.80 -37.76 -14.11
CA ALA A 101 7.37 -38.69 -15.14
C ALA A 101 7.96 -40.09 -14.94
N ILE A 102 9.20 -40.20 -14.44
CA ILE A 102 9.82 -41.48 -14.08
C ILE A 102 9.18 -42.05 -12.80
N ALA A 103 9.01 -41.23 -11.77
CA ALA A 103 8.40 -41.64 -10.49
C ALA A 103 6.97 -42.20 -10.67
N LEU A 104 6.19 -41.59 -11.58
CA LEU A 104 4.79 -41.95 -11.85
C LEU A 104 4.59 -43.45 -12.13
N THR A 105 5.51 -44.06 -12.89
CA THR A 105 5.41 -45.46 -13.32
C THR A 105 6.37 -46.39 -12.56
N SER A 106 7.54 -45.91 -12.17
CA SER A 106 8.53 -46.71 -11.42
C SER A 106 8.18 -46.87 -9.94
N GLY A 107 7.50 -45.88 -9.35
CA GLY A 107 7.27 -45.82 -7.90
C GLY A 107 8.53 -45.52 -7.07
N LEU A 108 9.64 -45.13 -7.71
CA LEU A 108 10.86 -44.75 -7.00
C LEU A 108 10.66 -43.44 -6.23
N PRO A 109 11.27 -43.31 -5.03
CA PRO A 109 11.23 -42.07 -4.27
C PRO A 109 11.95 -40.95 -5.03
N LEU A 110 11.35 -39.76 -5.05
CA LEU A 110 11.87 -38.59 -5.75
C LEU A 110 12.35 -37.54 -4.74
N LEU A 111 13.61 -37.12 -4.86
CA LEU A 111 14.21 -35.99 -4.16
C LEU A 111 14.39 -34.83 -5.15
N ALA A 112 13.93 -33.62 -4.79
CA ALA A 112 14.06 -32.44 -5.65
C ALA A 112 15.07 -31.44 -5.08
N VAL A 113 15.97 -30.95 -5.92
CA VAL A 113 16.93 -29.87 -5.65
C VAL A 113 16.66 -28.72 -6.64
N PRO A 114 15.73 -27.81 -6.32
CA PRO A 114 15.29 -26.78 -7.25
C PRO A 114 16.32 -25.66 -7.42
N THR A 115 16.47 -25.16 -8.65
CA THR A 115 17.37 -24.04 -8.99
C THR A 115 16.64 -22.84 -9.60
N THR A 116 15.31 -22.91 -9.67
CA THR A 116 14.40 -21.88 -10.24
C THR A 116 13.18 -21.73 -9.35
N TYR A 117 12.32 -20.74 -9.61
CA TYR A 117 11.14 -20.44 -8.80
C TYR A 117 9.84 -20.98 -9.42
N ALA A 118 9.88 -22.16 -10.06
CA ALA A 118 8.72 -22.75 -10.72
C ALA A 118 7.75 -23.45 -9.74
N GLY A 119 8.25 -23.93 -8.60
CA GLY A 119 7.43 -24.57 -7.56
C GLY A 119 6.92 -25.98 -7.89
N SER A 120 7.33 -26.58 -9.02
CA SER A 120 6.89 -27.93 -9.41
C SER A 120 7.17 -28.96 -8.31
N GLU A 121 8.31 -28.82 -7.62
CA GLU A 121 8.76 -29.66 -6.54
C GLU A 121 7.79 -29.79 -5.36
N ALA A 122 6.87 -28.84 -5.16
CA ALA A 122 5.91 -28.86 -4.05
C ALA A 122 4.52 -29.38 -4.47
N THR A 123 4.39 -29.91 -5.70
CA THR A 123 3.09 -30.30 -6.27
C THR A 123 3.05 -31.78 -6.64
N SER A 124 1.87 -32.40 -6.52
CA SER A 124 1.57 -33.74 -7.05
C SER A 124 1.12 -33.71 -8.53
N MET A 125 1.37 -32.61 -9.23
CA MET A 125 1.07 -32.46 -10.66
C MET A 125 2.19 -33.01 -11.52
N TRP A 126 1.82 -33.71 -12.59
CA TRP A 126 2.72 -34.09 -13.68
C TRP A 126 2.18 -33.57 -15.01
N GLY A 127 3.08 -33.39 -15.97
CA GLY A 127 2.74 -33.05 -17.34
C GLY A 127 3.69 -33.72 -18.32
N MET A 128 3.15 -34.28 -19.39
CA MET A 128 3.92 -34.92 -20.47
C MET A 128 3.31 -34.53 -21.82
N THR A 129 4.14 -34.48 -22.85
CA THR A 129 3.72 -34.11 -24.21
C THR A 129 3.85 -35.29 -25.16
N GLU A 130 2.77 -35.62 -25.88
CA GLU A 130 2.73 -36.65 -26.92
C GLU A 130 2.03 -36.03 -28.14
N ASP A 131 2.59 -36.19 -29.35
CA ASP A 131 2.00 -35.65 -30.58
C ASP A 131 1.58 -34.17 -30.50
N ARG A 132 2.43 -33.32 -29.88
CA ARG A 132 2.16 -31.89 -29.61
C ARG A 132 0.97 -31.61 -28.68
N THR A 133 0.41 -32.63 -28.04
CA THR A 133 -0.66 -32.52 -27.06
C THR A 133 -0.09 -32.71 -25.66
N LYS A 134 -0.22 -31.68 -24.82
CA LYS A 134 0.21 -31.74 -23.42
C LYS A 134 -0.90 -32.34 -22.57
N SER A 135 -0.60 -33.45 -21.91
CA SER A 135 -1.47 -34.07 -20.92
C SER A 135 -0.95 -33.77 -19.52
N THR A 136 -1.84 -33.45 -18.59
CA THR A 136 -1.50 -33.17 -17.19
C THR A 136 -2.38 -33.96 -16.25
N GLY A 137 -1.86 -34.36 -15.09
CA GLY A 137 -2.63 -35.08 -14.08
C GLY A 137 -2.10 -34.85 -12.67
N LEU A 138 -2.86 -35.36 -11.70
CA LEU A 138 -2.50 -35.38 -10.28
C LEU A 138 -2.25 -36.83 -9.86
N ASP A 139 -1.09 -37.11 -9.28
CA ASP A 139 -0.81 -38.41 -8.66
C ASP A 139 0.09 -38.22 -7.43
N PRO A 140 -0.30 -38.69 -6.23
CA PRO A 140 0.55 -38.60 -5.04
C PRO A 140 1.95 -39.18 -5.23
N LYS A 141 2.15 -40.16 -6.12
CA LYS A 141 3.45 -40.78 -6.40
C LYS A 141 4.47 -39.82 -7.01
N VAL A 142 4.01 -38.74 -7.65
CA VAL A 142 4.91 -37.77 -8.28
C VAL A 142 5.26 -36.61 -7.35
N LEU A 143 4.69 -36.54 -6.16
CA LEU A 143 5.14 -35.56 -5.16
C LEU A 143 6.55 -35.97 -4.67
N PRO A 144 7.57 -35.11 -4.79
CA PRO A 144 8.87 -35.40 -4.21
C PRO A 144 8.75 -35.65 -2.70
N GLU A 145 9.39 -36.71 -2.21
CA GLU A 145 9.41 -37.05 -0.79
C GLU A 145 10.13 -35.98 0.03
N ALA A 146 11.22 -35.44 -0.52
CA ALA A 146 11.90 -34.30 0.06
C ALA A 146 12.30 -33.27 -1.00
N VAL A 147 12.28 -32.01 -0.58
CA VAL A 147 12.79 -30.86 -1.33
C VAL A 147 13.99 -30.29 -0.58
N ILE A 148 15.09 -30.11 -1.29
CA ILE A 148 16.34 -29.56 -0.76
C ILE A 148 16.53 -28.19 -1.40
N TYR A 149 16.27 -27.14 -0.64
CA TYR A 149 16.50 -25.77 -1.06
C TYR A 149 17.87 -25.29 -0.59
N ASP A 150 18.65 -24.83 -1.55
CA ASP A 150 19.94 -24.19 -1.34
C ASP A 150 20.02 -22.96 -2.25
N ALA A 151 19.99 -21.77 -1.64
CA ALA A 151 19.92 -20.53 -2.40
C ALA A 151 21.19 -20.29 -3.24
N GLU A 152 22.34 -20.87 -2.88
CA GLU A 152 23.59 -20.70 -3.65
C GLU A 152 23.44 -21.26 -5.07
N LEU A 153 22.61 -22.30 -5.25
CA LEU A 153 22.35 -22.92 -6.55
C LEU A 153 21.52 -22.04 -7.50
N SER A 154 20.88 -20.98 -6.99
CA SER A 154 20.12 -20.02 -7.78
C SER A 154 20.87 -18.71 -8.03
N ARG A 155 22.09 -18.56 -7.51
CA ARG A 155 22.90 -17.34 -7.63
C ARG A 155 23.17 -16.97 -9.09
N SER A 156 23.46 -17.96 -9.94
CA SER A 156 23.71 -17.75 -11.37
C SER A 156 22.43 -17.59 -12.20
N LEU A 157 21.24 -17.62 -11.59
CA LEU A 157 19.98 -17.46 -12.32
C LEU A 157 19.86 -16.00 -12.81
N PRO A 158 19.71 -15.77 -14.13
CA PRO A 158 19.59 -14.43 -14.68
C PRO A 158 18.47 -13.62 -14.03
N VAL A 159 18.66 -12.31 -13.85
CA VAL A 159 17.68 -11.43 -13.18
C VAL A 159 16.33 -11.45 -13.90
N GLY A 160 16.31 -11.33 -15.23
CA GLY A 160 15.05 -11.35 -16.00
C GLY A 160 14.26 -12.65 -15.80
N LEU A 161 14.94 -13.80 -15.78
CA LEU A 161 14.30 -15.09 -15.52
C LEU A 161 13.87 -15.23 -14.04
N SER A 162 14.64 -14.66 -13.11
CA SER A 162 14.29 -14.58 -11.69
C SER A 162 13.00 -13.78 -11.48
N VAL A 163 12.86 -12.64 -12.15
CA VAL A 163 11.66 -11.80 -12.14
C VAL A 163 10.47 -12.53 -12.74
N ALA A 164 10.58 -13.04 -13.97
CA ALA A 164 9.49 -13.72 -14.65
C ALA A 164 9.01 -14.97 -13.88
N SER A 165 9.95 -15.80 -13.41
CA SER A 165 9.64 -16.99 -12.61
C SER A 165 9.06 -16.62 -11.23
N GLY A 166 9.56 -15.56 -10.60
CA GLY A 166 9.04 -15.08 -9.32
C GLY A 166 7.62 -14.52 -9.42
N LEU A 167 7.32 -13.77 -10.48
CA LEU A 167 5.97 -13.28 -10.75
C LEU A 167 4.99 -14.41 -11.09
N ASN A 168 5.47 -15.50 -11.70
CA ASN A 168 4.67 -16.72 -11.81
C ASN A 168 4.32 -17.31 -10.42
N GLY A 169 5.31 -17.40 -9.51
CA GLY A 169 5.05 -17.76 -8.11
C GLY A 169 4.09 -16.78 -7.42
N LEU A 170 4.16 -15.49 -7.71
CA LEU A 170 3.20 -14.51 -7.19
C LEU A 170 1.80 -14.76 -7.74
N ALA A 171 1.68 -15.15 -9.01
CA ALA A 171 0.41 -15.53 -9.62
C ALA A 171 -0.20 -16.79 -8.97
N HIS A 172 0.63 -17.77 -8.57
CA HIS A 172 0.17 -18.89 -7.75
C HIS A 172 -0.47 -18.41 -6.45
N CYS A 173 0.15 -17.42 -5.78
CA CYS A 173 -0.39 -16.85 -4.54
C CYS A 173 -1.73 -16.14 -4.79
N VAL A 174 -1.77 -15.22 -5.75
CA VAL A 174 -2.95 -14.39 -6.03
C VAL A 174 -4.15 -15.24 -6.47
N ASP A 175 -3.95 -16.17 -7.41
CA ASP A 175 -5.06 -16.98 -7.92
C ASP A 175 -5.58 -17.98 -6.88
N SER A 176 -4.74 -18.40 -5.93
CA SER A 176 -5.13 -19.28 -4.82
C SER A 176 -6.05 -18.60 -3.80
N LEU A 177 -6.11 -17.27 -3.77
CA LEU A 177 -7.01 -16.54 -2.86
C LEU A 177 -8.49 -16.84 -3.14
N TRP A 178 -8.82 -17.17 -4.39
CA TRP A 178 -10.19 -17.41 -4.89
C TRP A 178 -10.32 -18.65 -5.78
N ALA A 179 -9.32 -19.52 -5.80
CA ALA A 179 -9.37 -20.77 -6.55
C ALA A 179 -10.49 -21.70 -6.03
N PRO A 180 -10.88 -22.75 -6.78
CA PRO A 180 -12.06 -23.58 -6.48
C PRO A 180 -12.05 -24.25 -5.09
N LYS A 181 -10.86 -24.49 -4.54
CA LYS A 181 -10.67 -25.06 -3.20
C LYS A 181 -9.96 -24.07 -2.28
N ALA A 182 -10.12 -22.76 -2.50
CA ALA A 182 -9.59 -21.74 -1.60
C ALA A 182 -10.11 -21.98 -0.18
N ASP A 183 -9.20 -21.99 0.78
CA ASP A 183 -9.47 -22.21 2.20
C ASP A 183 -8.51 -21.35 3.04
N PRO A 184 -8.77 -21.13 4.34
CA PRO A 184 -7.94 -20.26 5.16
C PRO A 184 -6.47 -20.67 5.25
N ILE A 185 -6.16 -21.96 5.12
CA ILE A 185 -4.80 -22.50 5.23
C ILE A 185 -4.02 -22.16 3.95
N ASN A 186 -4.60 -22.46 2.78
CA ASN A 186 -3.94 -22.13 1.52
C ASN A 186 -3.89 -20.62 1.26
N GLN A 187 -4.86 -19.84 1.74
CA GLN A 187 -4.79 -18.37 1.73
C GLN A 187 -3.69 -17.82 2.62
N ALA A 188 -3.45 -18.41 3.80
CA ALA A 188 -2.34 -18.01 4.67
C ALA A 188 -0.99 -18.24 3.99
N HIS A 189 -0.79 -19.40 3.36
CA HIS A 189 0.42 -19.67 2.56
C HIS A 189 0.56 -18.73 1.37
N ALA A 190 -0.54 -18.43 0.66
CA ALA A 190 -0.53 -17.49 -0.47
C ALA A 190 -0.05 -16.10 -0.04
N LEU A 191 -0.59 -15.55 1.04
CA LEU A 191 -0.25 -14.19 1.48
C LEU A 191 1.19 -14.10 1.98
N GLU A 192 1.66 -15.10 2.72
CA GLU A 192 3.06 -15.15 3.15
C GLU A 192 4.02 -15.38 1.97
N GLY A 193 3.64 -16.23 1.01
CA GLY A 193 4.38 -16.42 -0.24
C GLY A 193 4.47 -15.13 -1.05
N ALA A 194 3.37 -14.39 -1.18
CA ALA A 194 3.33 -13.09 -1.86
C ALA A 194 4.25 -12.07 -1.19
N ARG A 195 4.23 -12.00 0.16
CA ARG A 195 5.11 -11.13 0.94
C ARG A 195 6.58 -11.46 0.73
N ALA A 196 6.96 -12.73 0.86
CA ALA A 196 8.33 -13.18 0.67
C ALA A 196 8.83 -12.92 -0.75
N LEU A 197 8.01 -13.20 -1.77
CA LEU A 197 8.35 -12.92 -3.17
C LEU A 197 8.48 -11.42 -3.46
N ALA A 198 7.59 -10.58 -2.93
CA ALA A 198 7.66 -9.14 -3.14
C ALA A 198 8.97 -8.52 -2.57
N ILE A 199 9.42 -9.00 -1.40
CA ILE A 199 10.70 -8.60 -0.81
C ILE A 199 11.87 -9.16 -1.63
N ALA A 200 11.83 -10.45 -1.93
CA ALA A 200 12.89 -11.16 -2.62
C ALA A 200 13.19 -10.59 -4.00
N LEU A 201 12.16 -10.33 -4.80
CA LEU A 201 12.35 -9.88 -6.18
C LEU A 201 12.93 -8.47 -6.23
N ARG A 202 12.51 -7.57 -5.33
CA ARG A 202 13.12 -6.24 -5.19
C ARG A 202 14.60 -6.35 -4.79
N GLY A 203 14.92 -7.24 -3.87
CA GLY A 203 16.30 -7.54 -3.47
C GLY A 203 17.16 -8.03 -4.64
N ILE A 204 16.67 -9.05 -5.38
CA ILE A 204 17.40 -9.64 -6.52
C ILE A 204 17.62 -8.64 -7.66
N VAL A 205 16.65 -7.77 -7.96
CA VAL A 205 16.81 -6.74 -9.00
C VAL A 205 17.85 -5.69 -8.57
N LYS A 206 17.86 -5.32 -7.28
CA LYS A 206 18.83 -4.36 -6.73
C LYS A 206 20.24 -4.94 -6.66
N ASP A 207 20.37 -6.18 -6.21
CA ASP A 207 21.62 -6.92 -6.10
C ASP A 207 21.39 -8.42 -6.39
N PRO A 208 21.77 -8.92 -7.58
CA PRO A 208 21.56 -10.33 -7.96
C PRO A 208 22.28 -11.34 -7.07
N GLU A 209 23.28 -10.87 -6.31
CA GLU A 209 24.12 -11.65 -5.40
C GLU A 209 23.60 -11.62 -3.95
N ASP A 210 22.50 -10.91 -3.68
CA ASP A 210 21.87 -10.85 -2.36
C ASP A 210 21.30 -12.23 -1.98
N MET A 211 22.06 -12.95 -1.16
CA MET A 211 21.69 -14.27 -0.68
C MET A 211 20.43 -14.26 0.18
N HIS A 212 20.17 -13.19 0.94
CA HIS A 212 18.93 -13.10 1.71
C HIS A 212 17.72 -13.01 0.78
N ALA A 213 17.83 -12.21 -0.29
CA ALA A 213 16.78 -12.12 -1.30
C ALA A 213 16.57 -13.46 -2.03
N ARG A 214 17.64 -14.18 -2.38
CA ARG A 214 17.55 -15.53 -2.98
C ARG A 214 16.90 -16.55 -2.04
N GLU A 215 17.23 -16.51 -0.75
CA GLU A 215 16.59 -17.35 0.27
C GLU A 215 15.09 -17.04 0.39
N GLN A 216 14.72 -15.76 0.46
CA GLN A 216 13.32 -15.34 0.48
C GLN A 216 12.58 -15.75 -0.81
N ALA A 217 13.24 -15.73 -1.97
CA ALA A 217 12.64 -16.16 -3.24
C ALA A 217 12.28 -17.65 -3.22
N LEU A 218 13.21 -18.51 -2.76
CA LEU A 218 12.97 -19.96 -2.66
C LEU A 218 11.87 -20.26 -1.62
N TYR A 219 11.92 -19.61 -0.46
CA TYR A 219 10.90 -19.75 0.57
C TYR A 219 9.51 -19.32 0.08
N GLY A 220 9.41 -18.14 -0.52
CA GLY A 220 8.17 -17.62 -1.08
C GLY A 220 7.63 -18.50 -2.23
N CYS A 221 8.53 -19.00 -3.08
CA CYS A 221 8.18 -19.94 -4.14
C CYS A 221 7.56 -21.23 -3.57
N TYR A 222 8.18 -21.82 -2.55
CA TYR A 222 7.67 -23.03 -1.91
C TYR A 222 6.25 -22.84 -1.37
N LEU A 223 6.01 -21.75 -0.63
CA LEU A 223 4.69 -21.43 -0.09
C LEU A 223 3.66 -21.15 -1.18
N SER A 224 4.05 -20.46 -2.24
CA SER A 224 3.18 -20.21 -3.39
C SER A 224 2.71 -21.51 -4.03
N ALA A 225 3.60 -22.50 -4.16
CA ALA A 225 3.32 -23.78 -4.78
C ALA A 225 2.48 -24.68 -3.88
N LEU A 226 2.70 -24.67 -2.56
CA LEU A 226 1.84 -25.35 -1.59
C LEU A 226 0.41 -24.80 -1.64
N SER A 227 0.28 -23.48 -1.68
CA SER A 227 -1.02 -22.81 -1.79
C SER A 227 -1.76 -23.24 -3.06
N PHE A 228 -1.08 -23.16 -4.21
CA PHE A 228 -1.65 -23.54 -5.50
C PHE A 228 -2.00 -25.02 -5.61
N ALA A 229 -1.15 -25.92 -5.09
CA ALA A 229 -1.41 -27.36 -5.09
C ALA A 229 -2.69 -27.71 -4.30
N SER A 230 -2.96 -26.96 -3.22
CA SER A 230 -4.15 -27.15 -2.38
C SER A 230 -5.39 -26.49 -2.98
N ALA A 231 -5.29 -25.22 -3.36
CA ALA A 231 -6.42 -24.38 -3.77
C ALA A 231 -6.91 -24.72 -5.19
N GLY A 232 -6.00 -25.23 -6.04
CA GLY A 232 -6.23 -25.53 -7.45
C GLY A 232 -6.07 -24.33 -8.36
N SER A 233 -6.31 -24.53 -9.66
CA SER A 233 -6.16 -23.48 -10.68
C SER A 233 -7.43 -22.64 -10.82
N GLY A 234 -7.34 -21.36 -10.49
CA GLY A 234 -8.37 -20.35 -10.73
C GLY A 234 -8.29 -19.74 -12.14
N ILE A 235 -8.94 -18.60 -12.33
CA ILE A 235 -9.07 -17.92 -13.62
C ILE A 235 -7.71 -17.57 -14.24
N HIS A 236 -6.74 -17.10 -13.43
CA HIS A 236 -5.41 -16.71 -13.93
C HIS A 236 -4.74 -17.86 -14.67
N HIS A 237 -4.66 -19.01 -14.01
CA HIS A 237 -3.97 -20.17 -14.56
C HIS A 237 -4.70 -20.76 -15.76
N LYS A 238 -6.04 -20.69 -15.80
CA LYS A 238 -6.81 -21.15 -16.96
C LYS A 238 -6.55 -20.29 -18.19
N ILE A 239 -6.52 -18.97 -18.04
CA ILE A 239 -6.15 -18.05 -19.10
C ILE A 239 -4.72 -18.33 -19.56
N ALA A 240 -3.75 -18.33 -18.63
CA ALA A 240 -2.35 -18.51 -18.97
C ALA A 240 -2.05 -19.88 -19.62
N HIS A 241 -2.74 -20.96 -19.22
CA HIS A 241 -2.64 -22.27 -19.86
C HIS A 241 -3.22 -22.28 -21.27
N VAL A 242 -4.36 -21.60 -21.50
CA VAL A 242 -4.92 -21.46 -22.86
C VAL A 242 -3.95 -20.69 -23.74
N LEU A 243 -3.42 -19.58 -23.23
CA LEU A 243 -2.45 -18.73 -23.94
C LEU A 243 -1.17 -19.50 -24.29
N GLY A 244 -0.53 -20.14 -23.31
CA GLY A 244 0.69 -20.92 -23.54
C GLY A 244 0.47 -22.17 -24.38
N GLY A 245 -0.65 -22.89 -24.21
CA GLY A 245 -0.91 -24.14 -24.92
C GLY A 245 -1.40 -23.95 -26.36
N THR A 246 -2.26 -22.96 -26.60
CA THR A 246 -2.88 -22.74 -27.92
C THR A 246 -2.02 -21.83 -28.79
N PHE A 247 -1.43 -20.78 -28.20
CA PHE A 247 -0.70 -19.74 -28.93
C PHE A 247 0.82 -19.82 -28.73
N ASN A 248 1.30 -20.85 -28.01
CA ASN A 248 2.72 -21.11 -27.79
C ASN A 248 3.47 -19.92 -27.16
N LEU A 249 2.80 -19.17 -26.30
CA LEU A 249 3.40 -18.04 -25.58
C LEU A 249 4.37 -18.55 -24.48
N PRO A 250 5.46 -17.80 -24.21
CA PRO A 250 6.41 -18.15 -23.17
C PRO A 250 5.76 -18.10 -21.78
N HIS A 251 5.94 -19.18 -21.00
CA HIS A 251 5.13 -19.46 -19.82
C HIS A 251 5.27 -18.41 -18.71
N ALA A 252 6.49 -18.07 -18.29
CA ALA A 252 6.71 -17.18 -17.15
C ALA A 252 6.26 -15.74 -17.45
N GLU A 253 6.59 -15.26 -18.65
CA GLU A 253 6.22 -13.94 -19.16
C GLU A 253 4.71 -13.81 -19.33
N THR A 254 4.04 -14.86 -19.83
CA THR A 254 2.56 -14.88 -19.93
C THR A 254 1.92 -14.69 -18.55
N HIS A 255 2.40 -15.40 -17.52
CA HIS A 255 1.88 -15.24 -16.16
C HIS A 255 2.16 -13.84 -15.61
N ALA A 256 3.38 -13.32 -15.78
CA ALA A 256 3.75 -11.99 -15.32
C ALA A 256 2.92 -10.86 -15.96
N THR A 257 2.58 -11.00 -17.24
CA THR A 257 1.77 -10.03 -17.99
C THR A 257 0.29 -10.10 -17.63
N VAL A 258 -0.29 -11.30 -17.49
CA VAL A 258 -1.74 -11.47 -17.25
C VAL A 258 -2.15 -11.15 -15.80
N LEU A 259 -1.26 -11.40 -14.84
CA LEU A 259 -1.51 -11.26 -13.40
C LEU A 259 -2.23 -9.97 -12.98
N PRO A 260 -1.77 -8.76 -13.36
CA PRO A 260 -2.43 -7.52 -12.92
C PRO A 260 -3.86 -7.37 -13.44
N TYR A 261 -4.17 -7.88 -14.63
CA TYR A 261 -5.50 -7.79 -15.23
C TYR A 261 -6.48 -8.74 -14.54
N VAL A 262 -6.01 -9.93 -14.14
CA VAL A 262 -6.82 -10.86 -13.35
C VAL A 262 -7.05 -10.35 -11.93
N LEU A 263 -6.05 -9.72 -11.30
CA LEU A 263 -6.24 -9.08 -10.01
C LEU A 263 -7.29 -7.96 -10.13
N ALA A 264 -7.18 -7.10 -11.14
CA ALA A 264 -8.15 -6.03 -11.40
C ALA A 264 -9.57 -6.55 -11.68
N PHE A 265 -9.69 -7.74 -12.29
CA PHE A 265 -10.96 -8.42 -12.57
C PHE A 265 -11.63 -8.93 -11.30
N ASN A 266 -10.88 -9.61 -10.40
CA ASN A 266 -11.48 -10.28 -9.25
C ASN A 266 -11.47 -9.46 -7.95
N ALA A 267 -10.48 -8.59 -7.73
CA ALA A 267 -10.29 -7.88 -6.46
C ALA A 267 -11.54 -7.12 -5.95
N PRO A 268 -12.36 -6.46 -6.81
CA PRO A 268 -13.57 -5.78 -6.36
C PRO A 268 -14.59 -6.70 -5.68
N ALA A 269 -14.63 -7.98 -6.05
CA ALA A 269 -15.55 -8.98 -5.48
C ALA A 269 -15.03 -9.61 -4.17
N VAL A 270 -13.76 -9.37 -3.81
CA VAL A 270 -13.11 -9.95 -2.62
C VAL A 270 -12.28 -8.90 -1.85
N PRO A 271 -12.91 -7.78 -1.41
CA PRO A 271 -12.19 -6.63 -0.88
C PRO A 271 -11.28 -6.99 0.31
N GLU A 272 -11.75 -7.79 1.27
CA GLU A 272 -10.94 -8.17 2.44
C GLU A 272 -9.65 -8.93 2.04
N LEU A 273 -9.75 -9.86 1.07
CA LEU A 273 -8.58 -10.58 0.56
C LEU A 273 -7.66 -9.66 -0.24
N ALA A 274 -8.23 -8.71 -0.99
CA ALA A 274 -7.46 -7.70 -1.70
C ALA A 274 -6.68 -6.81 -0.72
N GLY A 275 -7.28 -6.37 0.38
CA GLY A 275 -6.61 -5.58 1.42
C GLY A 275 -5.46 -6.35 2.07
N ARG A 276 -5.66 -7.63 2.39
CA ARG A 276 -4.61 -8.51 2.90
C ARG A 276 -3.46 -8.72 1.90
N LEU A 277 -3.78 -8.86 0.61
CA LEU A 277 -2.78 -8.95 -0.45
C LEU A 277 -2.01 -7.64 -0.60
N ALA A 278 -2.68 -6.48 -0.56
CA ALA A 278 -2.05 -5.17 -0.61
C ALA A 278 -1.01 -5.00 0.51
N ALA A 279 -1.39 -5.36 1.74
CA ALA A 279 -0.48 -5.37 2.88
C ALA A 279 0.70 -6.33 2.67
N ALA A 280 0.46 -7.54 2.16
CA ALA A 280 1.52 -8.50 1.85
C ALA A 280 2.51 -7.97 0.80
N LEU A 281 2.05 -7.20 -0.19
CA LEU A 281 2.88 -6.59 -1.23
C LEU A 281 3.66 -5.34 -0.76
N GLY A 282 3.41 -4.86 0.46
CA GLY A 282 4.08 -3.71 1.07
C GLY A 282 3.37 -2.38 0.83
N TYR A 283 2.04 -2.36 0.70
CA TYR A 283 1.27 -1.12 0.60
C TYR A 283 1.17 -0.41 1.96
N GLU A 284 1.62 0.84 2.04
CA GLU A 284 1.64 1.68 3.26
C GLU A 284 0.65 2.85 3.22
N GLY A 285 -0.16 2.98 2.15
CA GLY A 285 -1.10 4.09 1.98
C GLY A 285 -2.43 3.93 2.72
N THR A 286 -3.15 5.04 2.95
CA THR A 286 -4.56 5.01 3.36
C THR A 286 -5.46 4.68 2.17
N VAL A 287 -6.51 3.90 2.40
CA VAL A 287 -7.36 3.30 1.35
C VAL A 287 -8.31 4.32 0.71
N ALA A 288 -7.78 5.36 0.07
CA ALA A 288 -8.55 6.22 -0.83
C ALA A 288 -8.89 5.43 -2.11
N GLY A 289 -10.14 4.98 -2.23
CA GLY A 289 -10.63 4.21 -3.40
C GLY A 289 -10.77 2.69 -3.20
N GLY A 290 -10.74 2.19 -1.95
CA GLY A 290 -11.09 0.79 -1.60
C GLY A 290 -9.93 -0.23 -1.65
N GLU A 291 -10.11 -1.36 -0.97
CA GLU A 291 -9.07 -2.40 -0.80
C GLU A 291 -8.62 -3.03 -2.13
N ALA A 292 -9.55 -3.14 -3.09
CA ALA A 292 -9.26 -3.61 -4.44
C ALA A 292 -8.26 -2.72 -5.18
N ARG A 293 -8.42 -1.38 -5.06
CA ARG A 293 -7.49 -0.42 -5.65
C ARG A 293 -6.11 -0.51 -4.99
N ALA A 294 -6.06 -0.61 -3.66
CA ALA A 294 -4.81 -0.77 -2.93
C ALA A 294 -4.01 -2.00 -3.39
N ALA A 295 -4.68 -3.14 -3.62
CA ALA A 295 -4.02 -4.34 -4.13
C ALA A 295 -3.44 -4.15 -5.55
N ASN A 296 -4.21 -3.53 -6.44
CA ASN A 296 -3.79 -3.22 -7.80
C ASN A 296 -2.61 -2.24 -7.82
N ASP A 297 -2.66 -1.18 -7.02
CA ASP A 297 -1.60 -0.18 -6.92
C ASP A 297 -0.31 -0.79 -6.34
N ALA A 298 -0.44 -1.65 -5.32
CA ALA A 298 0.70 -2.35 -4.73
C ALA A 298 1.38 -3.31 -5.74
N LEU A 299 0.58 -4.06 -6.51
CA LEU A 299 1.10 -4.93 -7.55
C LEU A 299 1.71 -4.12 -8.71
N ALA A 300 1.11 -3.00 -9.10
CA ALA A 300 1.64 -2.12 -10.13
C ALA A 300 2.98 -1.51 -9.71
N ALA A 301 3.11 -1.06 -8.47
CA ALA A 301 4.37 -0.59 -7.90
C ALA A 301 5.45 -1.68 -7.91
N LEU A 302 5.12 -2.89 -7.44
CA LEU A 302 6.05 -4.02 -7.52
C LEU A 302 6.48 -4.31 -8.96
N ARG A 303 5.54 -4.40 -9.91
CA ARG A 303 5.86 -4.67 -11.32
C ARG A 303 6.77 -3.59 -11.93
N LYS A 304 6.56 -2.33 -11.55
CA LYS A 304 7.41 -1.21 -11.95
C LYS A 304 8.83 -1.36 -11.40
N ASP A 305 8.97 -1.69 -10.11
CA ASP A 305 10.28 -1.89 -9.46
C ASP A 305 11.08 -3.03 -10.12
N LEU A 306 10.40 -4.02 -10.69
CA LEU A 306 11.01 -5.21 -11.29
C LEU A 306 11.27 -5.10 -12.80
N ASP A 307 10.84 -4.01 -13.45
CA ASP A 307 10.73 -3.90 -14.92
C ASP A 307 10.07 -5.15 -15.55
N ALA A 308 8.91 -5.52 -15.00
CA ALA A 308 8.20 -6.73 -15.38
C ALA A 308 7.67 -6.68 -16.83
N PRO A 309 7.46 -7.86 -17.49
CA PRO A 309 6.77 -7.96 -18.78
C PRO A 309 5.43 -7.21 -18.78
N ARG A 310 5.17 -6.42 -19.84
CA ARG A 310 4.09 -5.43 -19.87
C ARG A 310 2.92 -5.82 -20.76
N ALA A 311 3.17 -6.39 -21.94
CA ALA A 311 2.14 -6.67 -22.93
C ALA A 311 2.30 -8.07 -23.54
N LEU A 312 1.18 -8.72 -23.92
CA LEU A 312 1.23 -10.02 -24.61
C LEU A 312 1.68 -9.88 -26.07
N SER A 313 1.53 -8.68 -26.66
CA SER A 313 2.03 -8.38 -28.00
C SER A 313 3.56 -8.50 -28.10
N ASP A 314 4.28 -8.22 -27.01
CA ASP A 314 5.74 -8.38 -26.92
C ASP A 314 6.19 -9.83 -27.11
N VAL A 315 5.31 -10.79 -26.86
CA VAL A 315 5.58 -12.24 -26.94
C VAL A 315 4.80 -12.94 -28.05
N GLY A 316 4.24 -12.18 -28.99
CA GLY A 316 3.65 -12.69 -30.23
C GLY A 316 2.15 -12.97 -30.20
N PHE A 317 1.43 -12.56 -29.16
CA PHE A 317 -0.04 -12.60 -29.14
C PHE A 317 -0.61 -11.43 -29.97
N THR A 318 -1.68 -11.67 -30.72
CA THR A 318 -2.25 -10.67 -31.64
C THR A 318 -3.75 -10.43 -31.39
N GLU A 319 -4.29 -9.36 -31.96
CA GLU A 319 -5.74 -9.07 -31.87
C GLU A 319 -6.61 -10.18 -32.51
N GLU A 320 -6.09 -10.84 -33.55
CA GLU A 320 -6.80 -11.96 -34.22
C GLU A 320 -6.96 -13.17 -33.29
N ASP A 321 -6.06 -13.33 -32.33
CA ASP A 321 -6.04 -14.45 -31.37
C ASP A 321 -7.05 -14.28 -30.22
N VAL A 322 -7.47 -13.04 -29.93
CA VAL A 322 -8.28 -12.70 -28.75
C VAL A 322 -9.59 -13.48 -28.71
N THR A 323 -10.30 -13.57 -29.84
CA THR A 323 -11.62 -14.22 -29.90
C THR A 323 -11.53 -15.70 -29.52
N GLU A 324 -10.53 -16.42 -30.07
CA GLU A 324 -10.32 -17.84 -29.76
C GLU A 324 -9.85 -18.03 -28.30
N ALA A 325 -8.97 -17.14 -27.81
CA ALA A 325 -8.49 -17.18 -26.44
C ALA A 325 -9.64 -17.01 -25.41
N VAL A 326 -10.57 -16.09 -25.67
CA VAL A 326 -11.77 -15.90 -24.83
C VAL A 326 -12.64 -17.16 -24.84
N GLU A 327 -12.97 -17.69 -26.02
CA GLU A 327 -13.87 -18.85 -26.14
C GLU A 327 -13.29 -20.08 -25.40
N ARG A 328 -11.99 -20.32 -25.53
CA ARG A 328 -11.30 -21.42 -24.85
C ARG A 328 -11.17 -21.18 -23.35
N SER A 329 -10.89 -19.95 -22.94
CA SER A 329 -10.75 -19.60 -21.52
C SER A 329 -12.08 -19.74 -20.78
N LEU A 330 -13.20 -19.27 -21.35
CA LEU A 330 -14.53 -19.41 -20.76
C LEU A 330 -14.90 -20.86 -20.42
N LYS A 331 -14.52 -21.81 -21.28
CA LYS A 331 -14.78 -23.25 -21.06
C LYS A 331 -13.90 -23.85 -19.96
N ALA A 332 -12.77 -23.21 -19.66
CA ALA A 332 -11.75 -23.74 -18.75
C ALA A 332 -11.82 -23.13 -17.35
N ILE A 333 -12.35 -21.91 -17.21
CA ILE A 333 -12.44 -21.16 -15.96
C ILE A 333 -13.47 -21.84 -15.02
N PRO A 334 -13.17 -22.02 -13.72
CA PRO A 334 -14.12 -22.59 -12.78
C PRO A 334 -15.34 -21.69 -12.57
N GLU A 335 -16.52 -22.31 -12.46
CA GLU A 335 -17.78 -21.61 -12.14
C GLU A 335 -17.73 -20.88 -10.78
N SER A 336 -16.81 -21.28 -9.89
CA SER A 336 -16.62 -20.71 -8.55
C SER A 336 -15.81 -19.42 -8.53
N ASN A 337 -15.37 -18.88 -9.68
CA ASN A 337 -14.60 -17.64 -9.71
C ASN A 337 -15.44 -16.46 -9.14
N PRO A 338 -14.86 -15.52 -8.36
CA PRO A 338 -15.63 -14.47 -7.68
C PRO A 338 -16.46 -13.60 -8.60
N VAL A 339 -15.90 -13.25 -9.76
CA VAL A 339 -16.62 -12.54 -10.83
C VAL A 339 -16.95 -13.53 -11.94
N THR A 340 -18.21 -13.58 -12.36
CA THR A 340 -18.65 -14.45 -13.45
C THR A 340 -17.96 -14.04 -14.76
N PRO A 341 -17.13 -14.90 -15.38
CA PRO A 341 -16.51 -14.59 -16.65
C PRO A 341 -17.56 -14.63 -17.78
N THR A 342 -17.57 -13.59 -18.61
CA THR A 342 -18.38 -13.49 -19.83
C THR A 342 -17.48 -13.25 -21.03
N THR A 343 -18.03 -13.38 -22.23
CA THR A 343 -17.27 -13.06 -23.46
C THR A 343 -16.79 -11.62 -23.44
N GLU A 344 -17.65 -10.70 -23.01
CA GLU A 344 -17.40 -9.25 -22.99
C GLU A 344 -16.27 -8.90 -22.02
N ASN A 345 -16.40 -9.28 -20.74
CA ASN A 345 -15.42 -8.89 -19.72
C ASN A 345 -14.06 -9.57 -19.92
N LEU A 346 -14.00 -10.81 -20.42
CA LEU A 346 -12.75 -11.48 -20.76
C LEU A 346 -12.11 -10.92 -22.03
N THR A 347 -12.92 -10.43 -22.99
CA THR A 347 -12.38 -9.74 -24.17
C THR A 347 -11.67 -8.46 -23.74
N VAL A 348 -12.28 -7.67 -22.83
CA VAL A 348 -11.63 -6.47 -22.27
C VAL A 348 -10.34 -6.84 -21.55
N LEU A 349 -10.37 -7.86 -20.69
CA LEU A 349 -9.18 -8.34 -19.97
C LEU A 349 -8.04 -8.71 -20.93
N LEU A 350 -8.32 -9.54 -21.94
CA LEU A 350 -7.28 -10.00 -22.87
C LEU A 350 -6.79 -8.91 -23.82
N ARG A 351 -7.63 -7.95 -24.21
CA ARG A 351 -7.19 -6.77 -24.99
C ARG A 351 -6.31 -5.85 -24.17
N ALA A 352 -6.68 -5.58 -22.92
CA ALA A 352 -5.87 -4.78 -22.02
C ALA A 352 -4.50 -5.43 -21.80
N ALA A 353 -4.47 -6.77 -21.61
CA ALA A 353 -3.22 -7.54 -21.51
C ALA A 353 -2.42 -7.58 -22.83
N LEU A 354 -3.08 -7.61 -23.98
CA LEU A 354 -2.45 -7.54 -25.30
C LEU A 354 -1.70 -6.22 -25.50
N GLN A 355 -2.29 -5.10 -25.08
CA GLN A 355 -1.77 -3.76 -25.29
C GLN A 355 -0.89 -3.24 -24.15
N GLY A 356 -0.89 -3.90 -22.99
CA GLY A 356 -0.20 -3.39 -21.81
C GLY A 356 -0.88 -2.16 -21.19
N GLU A 357 -2.21 -2.07 -21.32
CA GLU A 357 -3.01 -0.97 -20.77
C GLU A 357 -3.02 -0.95 -19.24
N ASN A 358 -3.50 0.15 -18.65
CA ASN A 358 -3.72 0.23 -17.22
C ASN A 358 -4.80 -0.80 -16.80
N PRO A 359 -4.52 -1.71 -15.84
CA PRO A 359 -5.50 -2.71 -15.39
C PRO A 359 -6.84 -2.15 -14.91
N SER A 360 -6.93 -0.87 -14.56
CA SER A 360 -8.19 -0.22 -14.17
C SER A 360 -9.30 -0.31 -15.24
N VAL A 361 -8.95 -0.48 -16.52
CA VAL A 361 -9.95 -0.68 -17.60
C VAL A 361 -10.73 -1.98 -17.42
N VAL A 362 -10.12 -3.00 -16.77
CA VAL A 362 -10.77 -4.29 -16.49
C VAL A 362 -11.75 -4.16 -15.34
N THR A 363 -11.38 -3.42 -14.29
CA THR A 363 -12.27 -3.16 -13.15
C THR A 363 -13.56 -2.46 -13.58
N ALA A 364 -13.46 -1.51 -14.52
CA ALA A 364 -14.63 -0.83 -15.09
C ALA A 364 -15.56 -1.79 -15.87
N ALA A 365 -15.02 -2.82 -16.51
CA ALA A 365 -15.78 -3.81 -17.28
C ALA A 365 -16.39 -4.94 -16.43
N THR A 366 -15.92 -5.12 -15.19
CA THR A 366 -16.40 -6.16 -14.25
C THR A 366 -17.33 -5.66 -13.16
N GLY A 367 -17.51 -4.35 -13.01
CA GLY A 367 -18.47 -3.76 -12.09
C GLY A 367 -19.87 -4.30 -12.36
N ASP A 368 -20.62 -4.59 -11.29
CA ASP A 368 -22.01 -5.06 -11.35
C ASP A 368 -22.79 -4.19 -12.36
N ALA A 369 -23.24 -4.81 -13.45
CA ALA A 369 -23.98 -4.17 -14.53
C ALA A 369 -25.39 -3.70 -14.09
N SER A 370 -25.61 -3.55 -12.79
CA SER A 370 -26.83 -3.01 -12.22
C SER A 370 -26.77 -1.52 -11.88
N ASP A 371 -25.66 -0.80 -12.11
CA ASP A 371 -25.68 0.67 -11.88
C ASP A 371 -24.83 1.59 -12.80
N SER A 372 -24.01 1.09 -13.75
CA SER A 372 -23.37 1.98 -14.75
C SER A 372 -24.01 1.82 -16.13
N THR A 373 -24.82 2.79 -16.54
CA THR A 373 -25.48 2.84 -17.86
C THR A 373 -24.62 3.47 -18.95
N GLU A 374 -23.33 3.77 -18.68
CA GLU A 374 -22.49 4.51 -19.62
C GLU A 374 -21.89 3.64 -20.74
N SER A 375 -21.90 4.15 -21.96
CA SER A 375 -21.27 3.50 -23.11
C SER A 375 -19.74 3.67 -23.09
N GLU A 376 -19.01 2.74 -23.69
CA GLU A 376 -17.54 2.86 -23.88
C GLU A 376 -17.15 4.15 -24.60
N GLU A 377 -17.96 4.59 -25.57
CA GLU A 377 -17.78 5.86 -26.27
C GLU A 377 -17.85 7.06 -25.31
N GLN A 378 -18.75 7.02 -24.32
CA GLN A 378 -18.87 8.06 -23.31
C GLN A 378 -17.62 8.10 -22.41
N CYS A 379 -17.13 6.95 -21.96
CA CYS A 379 -15.91 6.87 -21.14
C CYS A 379 -14.67 7.39 -21.90
N GLN A 380 -14.54 7.07 -23.19
CA GLN A 380 -13.46 7.59 -24.04
C GLN A 380 -13.52 9.11 -24.22
N ARG A 381 -14.71 9.66 -24.45
CA ARG A 381 -14.90 11.12 -24.57
C ARG A 381 -14.50 11.85 -23.28
N GLU A 382 -14.86 11.30 -22.13
CA GLU A 382 -14.49 11.84 -20.81
C GLU A 382 -12.97 11.82 -20.57
N ALA A 383 -12.31 10.70 -20.89
CA ALA A 383 -10.86 10.57 -20.76
C ALA A 383 -10.12 11.54 -21.70
N GLN A 384 -10.55 11.62 -22.96
CA GLN A 384 -9.96 12.50 -23.96
C GLN A 384 -10.01 13.98 -23.56
N LEU A 385 -11.12 14.43 -22.98
CA LEU A 385 -11.22 15.81 -22.48
C LEU A 385 -10.18 16.08 -21.38
N THR A 386 -9.99 15.13 -20.47
CA THR A 386 -9.01 15.26 -19.38
C THR A 386 -7.60 15.37 -19.95
N GLU A 387 -7.22 14.50 -20.90
CA GLU A 387 -5.92 14.54 -21.56
C GLU A 387 -5.68 15.86 -22.29
N GLN A 388 -6.68 16.37 -23.02
CA GLN A 388 -6.59 17.64 -23.74
C GLN A 388 -6.33 18.83 -22.79
N VAL A 389 -7.02 18.88 -21.65
CA VAL A 389 -6.82 19.95 -20.67
C VAL A 389 -5.44 19.82 -20.02
N LEU A 390 -4.99 18.62 -19.68
CA LEU A 390 -3.65 18.41 -19.11
C LEU A 390 -2.53 18.84 -20.08
N ALA A 391 -2.66 18.48 -21.35
CA ALA A 391 -1.72 18.88 -22.40
C ALA A 391 -1.66 20.40 -22.60
N SER A 392 -2.73 21.13 -22.29
CA SER A 392 -2.76 22.60 -22.39
C SER A 392 -1.76 23.31 -21.46
N PHE A 393 -1.24 22.61 -20.44
CA PHE A 393 -0.23 23.13 -19.53
C PHE A 393 1.22 22.78 -19.91
N ASP A 394 1.46 21.98 -20.96
CA ASP A 394 2.80 21.48 -21.32
C ASP A 394 3.81 22.59 -21.61
N GLU A 395 3.36 23.69 -22.21
CA GLU A 395 4.21 24.83 -22.59
C GLU A 395 4.23 25.96 -21.53
N SER A 396 3.77 25.68 -20.31
CA SER A 396 3.72 26.68 -19.24
C SER A 396 5.12 27.17 -18.86
N PRO A 397 5.35 28.50 -18.74
CA PRO A 397 6.66 29.05 -18.39
C PRO A 397 7.03 28.76 -16.92
N ASP A 398 6.03 28.66 -16.04
CA ASP A 398 6.20 28.24 -14.65
C ASP A 398 5.87 26.75 -14.51
N GLN A 399 6.93 25.95 -14.37
CA GLN A 399 6.82 24.49 -14.28
C GLN A 399 6.17 24.03 -12.97
N ARG A 400 6.36 24.77 -11.86
CA ARG A 400 5.73 24.41 -10.59
C ARG A 400 4.24 24.70 -10.61
N LEU A 401 3.85 25.85 -11.18
CA LEU A 401 2.44 26.17 -11.39
C LEU A 401 1.78 25.13 -12.31
N ALA A 402 2.45 24.71 -13.38
CA ALA A 402 1.96 23.67 -14.29
C ALA A 402 1.72 22.34 -13.57
N GLU A 403 2.66 21.91 -12.74
CA GLU A 403 2.53 20.70 -11.92
C GLU A 403 1.30 20.76 -10.99
N VAL A 404 1.12 21.87 -10.27
CA VAL A 404 -0.03 22.08 -9.38
C VAL A 404 -1.34 22.07 -10.16
N LEU A 405 -1.44 22.81 -11.27
CA LEU A 405 -2.66 22.90 -12.07
C LEU A 405 -3.03 21.55 -12.71
N ARG A 406 -2.05 20.78 -13.16
CA ARG A 406 -2.29 19.42 -13.68
C ARG A 406 -2.85 18.49 -12.61
N SER A 407 -2.33 18.58 -11.37
CA SER A 407 -2.88 17.82 -10.24
C SER A 407 -4.33 18.22 -9.95
N VAL A 408 -4.61 19.53 -9.86
CA VAL A 408 -5.97 20.05 -9.66
C VAL A 408 -6.93 19.55 -10.74
N VAL A 409 -6.57 19.65 -12.01
CA VAL A 409 -7.42 19.17 -13.12
C VAL A 409 -7.66 17.67 -13.04
N THR A 410 -6.60 16.89 -12.79
CA THR A 410 -6.71 15.42 -12.67
C THR A 410 -7.72 15.03 -11.60
N HIS A 411 -7.61 15.62 -10.40
CA HIS A 411 -8.49 15.28 -9.29
C HIS A 411 -9.90 15.87 -9.44
N ALA A 412 -10.05 17.08 -9.99
CA ALA A 412 -11.35 17.67 -10.24
C ALA A 412 -12.16 16.87 -11.29
N HIS A 413 -11.51 16.46 -12.38
CA HIS A 413 -12.14 15.62 -13.41
C HIS A 413 -12.48 14.23 -12.86
N ALA A 414 -11.64 13.66 -12.00
CA ALA A 414 -11.94 12.40 -11.32
C ALA A 414 -13.22 12.50 -10.49
N VAL A 415 -13.39 13.53 -9.66
CA VAL A 415 -14.62 13.75 -8.87
C VAL A 415 -15.86 13.80 -9.75
N VAL A 416 -15.83 14.58 -10.85
CA VAL A 416 -16.96 14.69 -11.78
C VAL A 416 -17.37 13.32 -12.35
N ARG A 417 -16.38 12.50 -12.72
CA ARG A 417 -16.61 11.18 -13.31
C ARG A 417 -17.07 10.16 -12.26
N GLU A 418 -16.43 10.15 -11.10
CA GLU A 418 -16.70 9.21 -10.01
C GLU A 418 -18.10 9.40 -9.41
N THR A 419 -18.55 10.65 -9.25
CA THR A 419 -19.88 10.93 -8.69
C THR A 419 -20.97 10.99 -9.75
N ARG A 420 -20.62 10.86 -11.04
CA ARG A 420 -21.51 11.14 -12.17
C ARG A 420 -22.24 12.47 -12.01
N LEU A 421 -21.46 13.51 -11.71
CA LEU A 421 -21.98 14.82 -11.32
C LEU A 421 -22.94 15.36 -12.38
N THR A 422 -24.18 15.60 -11.96
CA THR A 422 -25.21 16.13 -12.85
C THR A 422 -25.02 17.62 -13.11
N GLU A 423 -25.61 18.14 -14.19
CA GLU A 423 -25.58 19.58 -14.48
C GLU A 423 -26.24 20.40 -13.35
N ASP A 424 -27.30 19.88 -12.72
CA ASP A 424 -27.97 20.55 -11.61
C ASP A 424 -27.08 20.63 -10.36
N GLU A 425 -26.37 19.55 -10.03
CA GLU A 425 -25.40 19.53 -8.93
C GLU A 425 -24.20 20.43 -9.23
N TRP A 426 -23.70 20.42 -10.47
CA TRP A 426 -22.64 21.35 -10.90
C TRP A 426 -23.09 22.81 -10.78
N ASN A 427 -24.29 23.14 -11.25
CA ASN A 427 -24.86 24.48 -11.11
C ASN A 427 -25.01 24.88 -9.62
N ALA A 428 -25.41 23.94 -8.76
CA ALA A 428 -25.48 24.17 -7.32
C ALA A 428 -24.08 24.44 -6.71
N ALA A 429 -23.06 23.67 -7.12
CA ALA A 429 -21.67 23.87 -6.70
C ALA A 429 -21.12 25.23 -7.16
N ILE A 430 -21.34 25.60 -8.43
CA ILE A 430 -20.95 26.92 -8.95
C ILE A 430 -21.67 28.04 -8.21
N LYS A 431 -22.97 27.88 -7.93
CA LYS A 431 -23.72 28.86 -7.13
C LYS A 431 -23.14 28.99 -5.72
N PHE A 432 -22.80 27.87 -5.07
CA PHE A 432 -22.16 27.87 -3.75
C PHE A 432 -20.84 28.66 -3.75
N LEU A 433 -19.96 28.38 -4.71
CA LEU A 433 -18.68 29.10 -4.87
C LEU A 433 -18.91 30.60 -5.18
N THR A 434 -19.92 30.91 -5.99
CA THR A 434 -20.30 32.30 -6.31
C THR A 434 -20.80 33.04 -5.07
N ASP A 435 -21.66 32.40 -4.26
CA ASP A 435 -22.16 32.98 -3.01
C ASP A 435 -21.01 33.20 -2.01
N ALA A 436 -20.05 32.27 -1.95
CA ALA A 436 -18.86 32.41 -1.10
C ALA A 436 -17.97 33.60 -1.55
N GLY A 437 -17.84 33.79 -2.87
CA GLY A 437 -17.19 34.98 -3.42
C GLY A 437 -17.92 36.28 -3.09
N ASN A 438 -19.26 36.29 -3.16
CA ASN A 438 -20.06 37.50 -2.91
C ASN A 438 -20.04 37.97 -1.45
N ILE A 439 -19.95 37.04 -0.48
CA ILE A 439 -19.88 37.38 0.96
C ILE A 439 -18.44 37.70 1.42
N THR A 440 -17.45 37.36 0.60
CA THR A 440 -16.05 37.67 0.88
C THR A 440 -15.80 39.19 0.76
N THR A 441 -15.13 39.75 1.75
CA THR A 441 -14.73 41.17 1.83
C THR A 441 -13.29 41.28 2.34
N ASP A 442 -12.72 42.48 2.40
CA ASP A 442 -11.38 42.71 2.95
C ASP A 442 -11.23 42.26 4.42
N THR A 443 -12.33 42.12 5.14
CA THR A 443 -12.37 41.69 6.56
C THR A 443 -13.04 40.33 6.77
N ARG A 444 -13.53 39.68 5.71
CA ARG A 444 -14.17 38.36 5.76
C ARG A 444 -13.73 37.51 4.57
N GLN A 445 -12.98 36.44 4.82
CA GLN A 445 -12.48 35.54 3.76
C GLN A 445 -13.23 34.20 3.77
N GLU A 446 -14.37 34.13 3.08
CA GLU A 446 -15.21 32.91 3.08
C GLU A 446 -14.52 31.72 2.35
N PHE A 447 -13.63 31.99 1.39
CA PHE A 447 -12.83 30.93 0.75
C PHE A 447 -11.77 30.33 1.68
N VAL A 448 -11.20 31.14 2.59
CA VAL A 448 -10.29 30.63 3.63
C VAL A 448 -11.09 29.77 4.60
N LEU A 449 -12.27 30.24 5.02
CA LEU A 449 -13.18 29.45 5.84
C LEU A 449 -13.56 28.12 5.17
N LEU A 450 -13.85 28.13 3.87
CA LEU A 450 -14.11 26.91 3.08
C LEU A 450 -12.91 25.95 3.11
N SER A 451 -11.69 26.48 2.93
CA SER A 451 -10.45 25.71 3.03
C SER A 451 -10.27 25.09 4.41
N ASP A 452 -10.56 25.84 5.48
CA ASP A 452 -10.44 25.40 6.86
C ASP A 452 -11.39 24.23 7.15
N VAL A 453 -12.68 24.38 6.80
CA VAL A 453 -13.68 23.35 7.09
C VAL A 453 -13.57 22.10 6.22
N LEU A 454 -12.90 22.19 5.06
CA LEU A 454 -12.55 21.04 4.23
C LEU A 454 -11.20 20.40 4.65
N GLY A 455 -10.50 20.99 5.62
CA GLY A 455 -9.22 20.49 6.13
C GLY A 455 -8.01 20.80 5.24
N ILE A 456 -8.19 21.56 4.15
CA ILE A 456 -7.12 21.92 3.21
C ILE A 456 -6.06 22.78 3.90
N SER A 457 -6.48 23.72 4.75
CA SER A 457 -5.56 24.58 5.51
C SER A 457 -4.69 23.75 6.46
N MET A 458 -5.31 22.86 7.24
CA MET A 458 -4.58 21.95 8.15
C MET A 458 -3.64 21.01 7.39
N GLN A 459 -4.06 20.47 6.24
CA GLN A 459 -3.20 19.65 5.40
C GLN A 459 -2.00 20.45 4.85
N THR A 460 -2.22 21.72 4.49
CA THR A 460 -1.16 22.62 4.05
C THR A 460 -0.14 22.84 5.17
N ILE A 461 -0.59 23.01 6.40
CA ILE A 461 0.28 23.14 7.57
C ILE A 461 1.07 21.85 7.82
N ALA A 462 0.42 20.70 7.74
CA ALA A 462 1.07 19.41 7.94
C ALA A 462 2.21 19.17 6.93
N VAL A 463 2.05 19.56 5.66
CA VAL A 463 3.10 19.40 4.63
C VAL A 463 4.25 20.39 4.83
N ASN A 464 3.97 21.60 5.32
CA ASN A 464 4.98 22.65 5.50
C ASN A 464 5.64 22.68 6.89
N ASN A 465 5.15 21.88 7.85
CA ASN A 465 5.69 21.77 9.20
C ASN A 465 5.96 20.30 9.50
N GLN A 466 6.99 19.75 8.85
CA GLN A 466 7.36 18.34 9.02
C GLN A 466 7.65 18.04 10.49
N ALA A 467 7.22 16.85 10.92
CA ALA A 467 7.53 16.33 12.24
C ALA A 467 9.05 16.20 12.38
N TYR A 468 9.59 16.71 13.48
CA TYR A 468 11.01 16.69 13.75
C TYR A 468 11.24 16.46 15.24
N GLU A 469 11.81 15.30 15.57
CA GLU A 469 12.09 14.88 16.95
C GLU A 469 10.86 15.06 17.86
N ASP A 470 11.00 15.81 18.95
CA ASP A 470 9.94 16.15 19.90
C ASP A 470 9.41 17.59 19.73
N ALA A 471 9.66 18.21 18.57
CA ALA A 471 9.17 19.56 18.28
C ALA A 471 7.65 19.66 18.41
N THR A 472 7.17 20.76 18.99
CA THR A 472 5.74 21.00 19.21
C THR A 472 4.99 21.07 17.88
N GLU A 473 3.82 20.44 17.81
CA GLU A 473 3.03 20.39 16.59
C GLU A 473 2.49 21.77 16.17
N ALA A 474 2.57 22.05 14.88
CA ALA A 474 1.98 23.24 14.27
C ALA A 474 0.49 23.06 13.97
N THR A 475 -0.24 24.17 13.92
CA THR A 475 -1.69 24.24 13.67
C THR A 475 -2.06 25.47 12.84
N VAL A 476 -3.36 25.68 12.55
CA VAL A 476 -3.83 26.84 11.78
C VAL A 476 -3.54 28.16 12.49
N PHE A 477 -3.11 29.13 11.70
CA PHE A 477 -2.94 30.52 12.13
C PHE A 477 -4.23 31.16 12.65
N GLY A 478 -5.37 30.76 12.09
CA GLY A 478 -6.66 31.40 12.36
C GLY A 478 -6.76 32.81 11.75
N PRO A 479 -7.97 33.31 11.49
CA PRO A 479 -8.17 34.57 10.77
C PRO A 479 -7.99 35.84 11.63
N PHE A 480 -7.73 35.70 12.94
CA PHE A 480 -7.83 36.81 13.90
C PHE A 480 -6.49 37.30 14.47
N PHE A 481 -5.36 36.80 13.97
CA PHE A 481 -4.04 37.32 14.32
C PHE A 481 -3.80 38.73 13.76
N VAL A 482 -3.08 39.57 14.51
CA VAL A 482 -2.68 40.93 14.13
C VAL A 482 -1.24 41.18 14.59
N GLN A 483 -0.39 41.76 13.73
CA GLN A 483 1.06 41.93 13.96
C GLN A 483 1.41 42.94 15.07
N ASP A 484 0.53 43.88 15.38
CA ASP A 484 0.79 45.00 16.31
C ASP A 484 0.24 44.75 17.72
N ALA A 485 0.36 43.52 18.24
CA ALA A 485 -0.06 43.19 19.61
C ALA A 485 0.79 43.99 20.65
N PRO A 486 0.21 44.39 21.78
CA PRO A 486 0.95 45.08 22.84
C PRO A 486 2.01 44.15 23.45
N ARG A 487 3.16 44.72 23.83
CA ARG A 487 4.16 44.01 24.64
C ARG A 487 3.71 43.99 26.09
N ILE A 488 3.88 42.86 26.75
CA ILE A 488 3.77 42.73 28.22
C ILE A 488 5.08 42.21 28.82
N ASP A 489 5.29 42.46 30.11
CA ASP A 489 6.37 41.84 30.88
C ASP A 489 5.90 40.51 31.53
N GLN A 490 6.85 39.71 32.03
CA GLN A 490 6.57 38.39 32.63
C GLN A 490 5.56 38.49 33.80
N GLY A 491 4.46 37.74 33.71
CA GLY A 491 3.40 37.68 34.72
C GLY A 491 2.34 38.77 34.62
N GLU A 492 2.42 39.64 33.60
CA GLU A 492 1.35 40.59 33.29
C GLU A 492 0.17 39.92 32.56
N ASP A 493 -0.86 40.71 32.25
CA ASP A 493 -2.17 40.25 31.81
C ASP A 493 -2.44 40.61 30.34
N ILE A 494 -2.70 39.59 29.51
CA ILE A 494 -3.00 39.73 28.07
C ILE A 494 -4.49 39.95 27.80
N ALA A 495 -5.38 39.60 28.74
CA ALA A 495 -6.82 39.72 28.58
C ALA A 495 -7.22 41.20 28.44
N GLY A 496 -6.47 42.10 29.08
CA GLY A 496 -6.64 43.55 28.93
C GLY A 496 -7.99 44.07 29.45
N GLY A 497 -8.76 43.26 30.17
CA GLY A 497 -10.11 43.59 30.64
C GLY A 497 -11.24 42.95 29.81
N ALA A 498 -10.92 42.01 28.91
CA ALA A 498 -11.94 41.12 28.34
C ALA A 498 -12.67 40.32 29.43
N PRO A 499 -13.99 40.08 29.28
CA PRO A 499 -14.73 39.24 30.21
C PRO A 499 -14.30 37.78 30.08
N GLY A 500 -14.13 37.11 31.22
CA GLY A 500 -13.86 35.69 31.28
C GLY A 500 -13.16 35.29 32.58
N GLN A 501 -13.09 33.98 32.82
CA GLN A 501 -12.39 33.44 33.98
C GLN A 501 -10.87 33.67 33.81
N PRO A 502 -10.18 34.31 34.78
CA PRO A 502 -8.74 34.51 34.69
C PRO A 502 -7.97 33.18 34.63
N CYS A 503 -6.93 33.11 33.80
CA CYS A 503 -6.10 31.92 33.64
C CYS A 503 -4.60 32.27 33.73
N TRP A 504 -3.86 31.58 34.59
CA TRP A 504 -2.40 31.64 34.63
C TRP A 504 -1.81 30.62 33.66
N VAL A 505 -0.99 31.11 32.72
CA VAL A 505 -0.31 30.28 31.74
C VAL A 505 1.19 30.39 31.95
N GLU A 506 1.88 29.26 32.11
CA GLU A 506 3.33 29.23 32.23
C GLU A 506 3.98 28.08 31.45
N GLY A 507 5.27 28.20 31.18
CA GLY A 507 5.96 27.19 30.37
C GLY A 507 7.43 27.49 30.14
N THR A 508 8.03 26.71 29.25
CA THR A 508 9.39 26.92 28.75
C THR A 508 9.44 26.86 27.23
N VAL A 509 10.37 27.61 26.61
CA VAL A 509 10.74 27.46 25.20
C VAL A 509 12.10 26.80 25.12
N LYS A 510 12.18 25.68 24.42
CA LYS A 510 13.40 24.88 24.23
C LYS A 510 13.63 24.57 22.76
N ASP A 511 14.86 24.16 22.45
CA ASP A 511 15.14 23.45 21.20
C ASP A 511 15.02 21.93 21.39
N THR A 512 15.14 21.18 20.30
CA THR A 512 14.98 19.72 20.30
C THR A 512 16.16 18.98 20.96
N ASP A 513 17.28 19.67 21.21
CA ASP A 513 18.38 19.19 22.05
C ASP A 513 18.09 19.39 23.56
N GLY A 514 16.96 20.03 23.90
CA GLY A 514 16.53 20.32 25.27
C GLY A 514 17.16 21.59 25.88
N ASN A 515 17.89 22.40 25.10
CA ASN A 515 18.47 23.65 25.57
C ASN A 515 17.40 24.75 25.65
N PRO A 516 17.43 25.61 26.68
CA PRO A 516 16.53 26.76 26.75
C PRO A 516 16.79 27.76 25.62
N VAL A 517 15.72 28.28 25.03
CA VAL A 517 15.79 29.34 24.02
C VAL A 517 15.44 30.67 24.67
N ALA A 518 16.46 31.42 25.06
CA ALA A 518 16.32 32.74 25.65
C ALA A 518 15.90 33.80 24.63
N GLY A 519 15.02 34.73 25.03
CA GLY A 519 14.56 35.82 24.17
C GLY A 519 13.71 35.36 22.98
N ALA A 520 13.10 34.17 23.04
CA ALA A 520 12.11 33.74 22.06
C ALA A 520 10.88 34.64 22.18
N ARG A 521 10.43 35.19 21.05
CA ARG A 521 9.22 36.02 20.99
C ARG A 521 8.01 35.10 20.98
N ILE A 522 7.15 35.26 21.97
CA ILE A 522 5.91 34.51 22.17
C ILE A 522 4.76 35.48 21.97
N GLU A 523 3.96 35.26 20.95
CA GLU A 523 2.74 35.99 20.63
C GLU A 523 1.54 35.13 20.99
N VAL A 524 0.62 35.68 21.77
CA VAL A 524 -0.54 34.95 22.30
C VAL A 524 -1.80 35.72 21.96
N TRP A 525 -2.85 35.02 21.54
CA TRP A 525 -4.17 35.59 21.35
C TRP A 525 -5.29 34.61 21.68
N GLU A 526 -6.41 35.14 22.17
CA GLU A 526 -7.55 34.37 22.67
C GLU A 526 -8.88 35.11 22.43
N ALA A 527 -9.96 34.36 22.49
CA ALA A 527 -11.31 34.90 22.51
C ALA A 527 -11.73 35.25 23.95
N ASP A 528 -12.67 36.18 24.09
CA ASP A 528 -13.38 36.44 25.36
C ASP A 528 -14.41 35.34 25.70
N ASP A 529 -15.09 35.44 26.85
CA ASP A 529 -16.09 34.46 27.28
C ASP A 529 -17.34 34.38 26.37
N GLU A 530 -17.56 35.40 25.54
CA GLU A 530 -18.58 35.43 24.50
C GLU A 530 -18.12 34.73 23.21
N GLY A 531 -16.85 34.29 23.15
CA GLY A 531 -16.26 33.61 22.00
C GLY A 531 -15.86 34.58 20.88
N LEU A 532 -15.58 35.84 21.20
CA LEU A 532 -15.20 36.88 20.24
C LEU A 532 -13.74 37.31 20.44
N TYR A 533 -13.02 37.45 19.34
CA TYR A 533 -11.73 38.14 19.32
C TYR A 533 -11.94 39.66 19.26
N ASP A 534 -11.00 40.44 19.79
CA ASP A 534 -11.05 41.91 19.78
C ASP A 534 -11.33 42.54 18.40
N VAL A 535 -10.78 41.97 17.31
CA VAL A 535 -11.02 42.39 15.92
C VAL A 535 -12.46 42.24 15.45
N GLN A 536 -13.29 41.47 16.17
CA GLN A 536 -14.71 41.31 15.90
C GLN A 536 -15.55 42.37 16.63
N HIS A 537 -14.97 43.10 17.59
CA HIS A 537 -15.61 44.21 18.25
C HIS A 537 -15.46 45.51 17.42
N THR A 538 -16.47 46.38 17.45
CA THR A 538 -16.54 47.57 16.58
C THR A 538 -16.02 48.86 17.23
N ASP A 539 -15.61 48.80 18.49
CA ASP A 539 -15.22 49.97 19.29
C ASP A 539 -13.70 50.17 19.43
N GLY A 540 -12.90 49.33 18.77
CA GLY A 540 -11.44 49.48 18.70
C GLY A 540 -10.70 49.13 19.99
N ARG A 541 -11.35 48.43 20.92
CA ARG A 541 -10.70 47.81 22.08
C ARG A 541 -9.63 46.80 21.61
N VAL A 542 -8.53 46.68 22.34
CA VAL A 542 -7.49 45.65 22.12
C VAL A 542 -7.43 44.81 23.38
N TYR A 543 -7.89 43.58 23.30
CA TYR A 543 -8.02 42.64 24.42
C TYR A 543 -7.66 41.22 23.96
N GLY A 544 -7.32 40.35 24.90
CA GLY A 544 -7.03 38.95 24.63
C GLY A 544 -5.86 38.75 23.66
N ARG A 545 -4.88 39.68 23.63
CA ARG A 545 -3.68 39.54 22.80
C ARG A 545 -2.51 40.30 23.38
N ALA A 546 -1.33 39.69 23.32
CA ALA A 546 -0.07 40.35 23.65
C ALA A 546 1.13 39.58 23.08
N TRP A 547 2.32 40.14 23.26
CA TRP A 547 3.56 39.39 23.12
C TRP A 547 4.53 39.63 24.28
N LEU A 548 5.35 38.63 24.55
CA LEU A 548 6.41 38.63 25.54
C LEU A 548 7.65 37.89 25.01
N GLU A 549 8.77 38.01 25.73
CA GLU A 549 10.01 37.28 25.43
C GLU A 549 10.27 36.27 26.53
N SER A 550 10.75 35.06 26.19
CA SER A 550 11.20 34.08 27.18
C SER A 550 12.40 34.62 27.98
N ASP A 551 12.44 34.27 29.28
CA ASP A 551 13.55 34.56 30.18
C ASP A 551 14.84 33.82 29.76
N ASP A 552 15.98 34.11 30.40
CA ASP A 552 17.30 33.51 30.10
C ASP A 552 17.31 31.97 30.22
N ASP A 553 16.44 31.41 31.06
CA ASP A 553 16.24 29.97 31.25
C ASP A 553 15.14 29.38 30.34
N GLY A 554 14.65 30.17 29.39
CA GLY A 554 13.59 29.82 28.46
C GLY A 554 12.19 29.91 29.07
N THR A 555 12.02 30.31 30.33
CA THR A 555 10.69 30.35 30.96
C THR A 555 9.83 31.50 30.43
N PHE A 556 8.50 31.29 30.44
CA PHE A 556 7.52 32.35 30.19
C PHE A 556 6.31 32.17 31.10
N ARG A 557 5.64 33.26 31.44
CA ARG A 557 4.42 33.27 32.27
C ARG A 557 3.59 34.53 32.04
N PHE A 558 2.27 34.40 32.02
CA PHE A 558 1.33 35.51 31.87
C PHE A 558 -0.06 35.12 32.39
N TRP A 559 -0.90 36.12 32.60
CA TRP A 559 -2.34 35.95 32.79
C TRP A 559 -3.08 36.16 31.48
N GLY A 560 -4.08 35.34 31.22
CA GLY A 560 -5.07 35.48 30.16
C GLY A 560 -6.43 35.02 30.64
N LEU A 561 -7.23 34.45 29.74
CA LEU A 561 -8.54 33.90 30.04
C LEU A 561 -8.54 32.38 29.89
N THR A 562 -9.40 31.69 30.65
CA THR A 562 -9.67 30.28 30.42
C THR A 562 -10.41 30.14 29.09
N PRO A 563 -9.89 29.40 28.10
CA PRO A 563 -10.52 29.33 26.79
C PRO A 563 -11.93 28.74 26.84
N THR A 564 -12.83 29.27 26.01
CA THR A 564 -14.18 28.74 25.80
C THR A 564 -14.38 28.31 24.34
N PRO A 565 -15.24 27.32 24.07
CA PRO A 565 -15.58 26.95 22.70
C PRO A 565 -16.33 28.09 22.01
N TYR A 566 -15.99 28.38 20.75
CA TYR A 566 -16.63 29.45 20.00
C TYR A 566 -16.95 29.02 18.55
N PRO A 567 -18.00 29.57 17.92
CA PRO A 567 -18.33 29.25 16.56
C PRO A 567 -17.44 29.98 15.55
N ILE A 568 -17.06 29.30 14.46
CA ILE A 568 -16.65 30.01 13.23
C ILE A 568 -17.86 30.73 12.61
N PRO A 569 -17.64 31.76 11.77
CA PRO A 569 -18.74 32.39 11.03
C PRO A 569 -19.58 31.35 10.29
N HIS A 570 -20.87 31.24 10.60
CA HIS A 570 -21.75 30.21 10.04
C HIS A 570 -23.05 30.78 9.45
N ASP A 571 -23.12 32.09 9.24
CA ASP A 571 -24.21 32.81 8.58
C ASP A 571 -24.10 32.77 7.03
N GLY A 572 -22.93 32.38 6.52
CA GLY A 572 -22.59 32.31 5.10
C GLY A 572 -22.85 30.93 4.45
N PRO A 573 -22.48 30.78 3.16
CA PRO A 573 -22.58 29.52 2.44
C PRO A 573 -21.86 28.36 3.16
N VAL A 574 -20.67 28.59 3.74
CA VAL A 574 -19.92 27.54 4.43
C VAL A 574 -20.66 27.05 5.67
N GLY A 575 -21.23 27.96 6.45
CA GLY A 575 -22.07 27.59 7.60
C GLY A 575 -23.29 26.76 7.21
N LYS A 576 -23.95 27.11 6.11
CA LYS A 576 -25.07 26.31 5.56
C LYS A 576 -24.63 24.92 5.13
N MET A 577 -23.43 24.78 4.56
CA MET A 577 -22.84 23.49 4.20
C MET A 577 -22.54 22.62 5.42
N LEU A 578 -22.01 23.20 6.50
CA LEU A 578 -21.81 22.47 7.76
C LEU A 578 -23.15 22.00 8.33
N GLN A 579 -24.16 22.88 8.35
CA GLN A 579 -25.50 22.53 8.80
C GLN A 579 -26.11 21.39 7.98
N SER A 580 -26.02 21.44 6.65
CA SER A 580 -26.58 20.41 5.77
C SER A 580 -25.89 19.05 5.88
N THR A 581 -24.64 19.03 6.36
CA THR A 581 -23.84 17.82 6.59
C THR A 581 -23.84 17.36 8.05
N GLY A 582 -24.60 18.04 8.92
CA GLY A 582 -24.68 17.70 10.35
C GLY A 582 -23.41 18.00 11.15
N ARG A 583 -22.55 18.88 10.65
CA ARG A 583 -21.29 19.27 11.31
C ARG A 583 -21.45 20.51 12.19
N SER A 584 -20.80 20.50 13.35
CA SER A 584 -20.77 21.64 14.27
C SER A 584 -19.93 22.79 13.67
N PRO A 585 -20.37 24.06 13.79
CA PRO A 585 -19.53 25.21 13.48
C PRO A 585 -18.55 25.56 14.62
N TYR A 586 -18.59 24.87 15.76
CA TYR A 586 -17.78 25.23 16.92
C TYR A 586 -16.34 24.73 16.80
N ARG A 587 -15.43 25.61 17.23
CA ARG A 587 -14.04 25.29 17.54
C ARG A 587 -13.96 24.79 18.98
N ALA A 588 -13.06 23.84 19.23
CA ALA A 588 -12.74 23.47 20.62
C ALA A 588 -12.16 24.67 21.37
N ALA A 589 -12.33 24.73 22.69
CA ALA A 589 -11.74 25.74 23.56
C ALA A 589 -10.22 25.72 23.42
N HIS A 590 -9.62 26.82 22.96
CA HIS A 590 -8.19 26.90 22.72
C HIS A 590 -7.59 28.29 22.92
N LEU A 591 -6.28 28.29 23.18
CA LEU A 591 -5.42 29.47 23.25
C LEU A 591 -4.39 29.41 22.12
N HIS A 592 -4.17 30.51 21.40
CA HIS A 592 -3.21 30.55 20.31
C HIS A 592 -1.82 30.98 20.74
N PHE A 593 -0.81 30.41 20.09
CA PHE A 593 0.60 30.77 20.24
C PHE A 593 1.26 30.93 18.87
N MET A 594 2.09 31.95 18.74
CA MET A 594 3.13 32.02 17.73
C MET A 594 4.47 32.26 18.42
N VAL A 595 5.43 31.37 18.20
CA VAL A 595 6.74 31.42 18.85
C VAL A 595 7.83 31.51 17.79
N SER A 596 8.67 32.53 17.88
CA SER A 596 9.77 32.76 16.94
C SER A 596 11.07 33.05 17.67
N ALA A 597 12.18 32.53 17.13
CA ALA A 597 13.52 32.77 17.64
C ALA A 597 14.53 32.67 16.48
N PRO A 598 15.67 33.39 16.53
CA PRO A 598 16.70 33.30 15.49
C PRO A 598 17.20 31.86 15.27
N GLY A 599 17.27 31.43 14.01
CA GLY A 599 17.74 30.09 13.63
C GLY A 599 16.75 28.96 13.95
N ARG A 600 15.51 29.29 14.31
CA ARG A 600 14.44 28.34 14.60
C ARG A 600 13.27 28.55 13.67
N ARG A 601 12.59 27.47 13.31
CA ARG A 601 11.33 27.52 12.57
C ARG A 601 10.27 28.22 13.42
N THR A 602 9.65 29.26 12.88
CA THR A 602 8.51 29.92 13.55
C THR A 602 7.39 28.90 13.73
N LEU A 603 6.99 28.68 14.98
CA LEU A 603 5.93 27.77 15.34
C LEU A 603 4.63 28.55 15.53
N VAL A 604 3.57 28.10 14.86
CA VAL A 604 2.20 28.53 15.15
C VAL A 604 1.46 27.33 15.70
N THR A 605 0.95 27.43 16.92
CA THR A 605 0.36 26.31 17.66
C THR A 605 -0.83 26.76 18.52
N HIS A 606 -1.54 25.79 19.09
CA HIS A 606 -2.64 26.00 20.02
C HIS A 606 -2.39 25.13 21.27
N ILE A 607 -3.03 25.49 22.37
CA ILE A 607 -3.36 24.49 23.41
C ILE A 607 -4.87 24.39 23.54
N PHE A 608 -5.36 23.17 23.76
CA PHE A 608 -6.78 22.86 23.88
C PHE A 608 -7.14 22.43 25.30
N VAL A 609 -8.35 22.77 25.75
CA VAL A 609 -8.80 22.44 27.11
C VAL A 609 -9.24 20.98 27.21
N GLU A 610 -8.57 20.20 28.06
CA GLU A 610 -8.98 18.82 28.37
C GLU A 610 -10.41 18.77 28.91
N GLY A 611 -11.22 17.85 28.38
CA GLY A 611 -12.61 17.66 28.81
C GLY A 611 -13.62 18.62 28.16
N ASP A 612 -13.20 19.48 27.24
CA ASP A 612 -14.12 20.25 26.42
C ASP A 612 -15.01 19.31 25.58
N PRO A 613 -16.36 19.38 25.69
CA PRO A 613 -17.28 18.58 24.89
C PRO A 613 -17.06 18.69 23.38
N GLN A 614 -16.49 19.81 22.90
CA GLN A 614 -16.22 20.00 21.48
C GLN A 614 -15.07 19.12 20.95
N LEU A 615 -14.20 18.60 21.82
CA LEU A 615 -13.19 17.60 21.45
C LEU A 615 -13.84 16.30 20.97
N GLU A 616 -14.95 15.89 21.61
CA GLU A 616 -15.71 14.70 21.20
C GLU A 616 -16.66 15.00 20.04
N ALA A 617 -17.29 16.18 20.03
CA ALA A 617 -18.22 16.59 18.97
C ALA A 617 -17.53 16.91 17.63
N GLY A 618 -16.22 17.17 17.65
CA GLY A 618 -15.37 17.39 16.48
C GLY A 618 -15.17 18.87 16.15
N ASP A 619 -13.91 19.32 16.17
CA ASP A 619 -13.52 20.69 15.83
C ASP A 619 -13.84 21.02 14.35
N SER A 620 -14.42 22.20 14.11
CA SER A 620 -14.94 22.58 12.80
C SER A 620 -13.86 22.76 11.72
N VAL A 621 -12.58 22.92 12.10
CA VAL A 621 -11.46 23.13 11.17
C VAL A 621 -10.34 22.09 11.30
N PHE A 622 -10.57 21.02 12.07
CA PHE A 622 -9.59 19.94 12.30
C PHE A 622 -8.29 20.42 12.96
N GLY A 623 -8.36 21.48 13.78
CA GLY A 623 -7.19 22.09 14.41
C GLY A 623 -6.64 21.33 15.63
N VAL A 624 -7.45 20.44 16.22
CA VAL A 624 -7.13 19.71 17.45
C VAL A 624 -6.05 18.66 17.21
N LYS A 625 -5.07 18.62 18.12
CA LYS A 625 -4.01 17.62 18.18
C LYS A 625 -3.92 17.07 19.60
N ASP A 626 -3.83 15.76 19.75
CA ASP A 626 -3.79 15.12 21.07
C ASP A 626 -2.62 15.62 21.92
N SER A 627 -1.46 15.88 21.30
CA SER A 627 -0.27 16.42 21.97
C SER A 627 -0.46 17.83 22.54
N LEU A 628 -1.45 18.57 22.03
CA LEU A 628 -1.76 19.95 22.37
C LEU A 628 -2.94 20.08 23.34
N ILE A 629 -3.58 18.97 23.73
CA ILE A 629 -4.59 18.98 24.79
C ILE A 629 -3.87 19.14 26.15
N LYS A 630 -4.31 20.12 26.94
CA LYS A 630 -3.73 20.45 28.25
C LYS A 630 -4.81 20.48 29.32
N THR A 631 -4.42 20.10 30.52
CA THR A 631 -5.24 20.27 31.71
C THR A 631 -5.23 21.74 32.11
N PHE A 632 -6.41 22.30 32.36
CA PHE A 632 -6.59 23.61 32.97
C PHE A 632 -7.12 23.37 34.38
N GLU A 633 -6.26 23.54 35.38
CA GLU A 633 -6.60 23.29 36.77
C GLU A 633 -7.41 24.47 37.32
N THR A 634 -8.64 24.22 37.76
CA THR A 634 -9.51 25.24 38.35
C THR A 634 -9.22 25.43 39.84
N HIS A 635 -9.12 26.69 40.25
CA HIS A 635 -8.87 27.15 41.61
C HIS A 635 -10.00 28.06 42.11
N ASP A 636 -10.36 27.93 43.38
CA ASP A 636 -11.32 28.85 44.03
C ASP A 636 -10.70 30.26 44.18
N ALA A 637 -11.56 31.30 44.25
CA ALA A 637 -11.13 32.70 44.44
C ALA A 637 -10.23 32.94 45.67
N ASN A 638 -10.33 32.05 46.66
CA ASN A 638 -9.62 32.15 47.94
C ASN A 638 -8.22 31.50 47.89
N GLU A 639 -7.91 30.75 46.83
CA GLU A 639 -6.63 30.08 46.66
C GLU A 639 -5.53 31.07 46.26
N PRO A 640 -4.29 30.89 46.74
CA PRO A 640 -3.19 31.78 46.43
C PRO A 640 -2.81 31.70 44.95
N THR A 641 -2.76 32.85 44.29
CA THR A 641 -2.27 32.97 42.91
C THR A 641 -0.73 32.97 42.85
N PRO A 642 -0.11 32.60 41.71
CA PRO A 642 1.34 32.47 41.59
C PRO A 642 2.14 33.77 41.83
N ASP A 643 1.56 34.92 41.48
CA ASP A 643 2.16 36.25 41.67
C ASP A 643 1.64 36.99 42.91
N GLY A 644 0.74 36.35 43.69
CA GLY A 644 0.13 36.92 44.88
C GLY A 644 -0.99 37.94 44.62
N ARG A 645 -1.49 38.07 43.39
CA ARG A 645 -2.68 38.88 43.11
C ARG A 645 -3.94 38.33 43.79
N SER A 646 -4.80 39.21 44.28
CA SER A 646 -6.11 38.82 44.80
C SER A 646 -7.12 38.83 43.65
N LEU A 647 -7.88 37.75 43.50
CA LEU A 647 -8.97 37.64 42.54
C LEU A 647 -10.31 37.53 43.30
N ASP A 648 -11.36 38.13 42.77
CA ASP A 648 -12.71 38.09 43.36
C ASP A 648 -13.55 36.91 42.81
N GLU A 649 -12.97 36.10 41.92
CA GLU A 649 -13.59 34.98 41.23
C GLU A 649 -12.63 33.78 41.12
N SER A 650 -13.15 32.60 40.76
CA SER A 650 -12.34 31.41 40.45
C SER A 650 -11.39 31.68 39.30
N TRP A 651 -10.24 31.02 39.28
CA TRP A 651 -9.25 31.16 38.21
C TRP A 651 -8.74 29.78 37.77
N ALA A 652 -8.10 29.70 36.61
CA ALA A 652 -7.49 28.47 36.12
C ALA A 652 -5.97 28.59 36.02
N SER A 653 -5.26 27.46 35.99
CA SER A 653 -3.84 27.43 35.63
C SER A 653 -3.53 26.33 34.63
N THR A 654 -2.56 26.58 33.74
CA THR A 654 -2.08 25.56 32.80
C THR A 654 -0.59 25.72 32.53
N ARG A 655 0.06 24.59 32.19
CA ARG A 655 1.46 24.54 31.79
C ARG A 655 1.60 24.13 30.33
N PHE A 656 2.38 24.88 29.57
CA PHE A 656 2.67 24.59 28.17
C PHE A 656 4.15 24.75 27.84
N ASP A 657 4.85 23.63 27.64
CA ASP A 657 6.25 23.63 27.19
C ASP A 657 6.30 23.57 25.65
N VAL A 658 7.06 24.49 25.05
CA VAL A 658 7.24 24.67 23.61
C VAL A 658 8.63 24.18 23.20
N VAL A 659 8.69 23.35 22.16
CA VAL A 659 9.93 22.86 21.55
C VAL A 659 9.98 23.33 20.09
N LEU A 660 11.00 24.12 19.76
CA LEU A 660 11.19 24.70 18.44
C LEU A 660 12.15 23.86 17.58
N ALA A 661 11.71 23.53 16.38
CA ALA A 661 12.56 22.91 15.36
C ALA A 661 13.58 23.91 14.79
N PRO A 662 14.72 23.43 14.24
CA PRO A 662 15.64 24.25 13.45
C PRO A 662 14.95 24.89 12.23
N GLU A 663 15.43 26.04 11.78
CA GLU A 663 14.84 26.79 10.64
C GLU A 663 14.87 26.02 9.31
N ASP A 664 15.86 25.14 9.11
CA ASP A 664 16.09 24.42 7.86
C ASP A 664 15.29 23.10 7.72
N VAL A 665 14.33 22.82 8.61
CA VAL A 665 13.56 21.55 8.67
C VAL A 665 12.08 21.72 8.37
#